data_AF-A0A6P3UQ35-F1
#
_entry.id   AF-A0A6P3UQ35-F1
#
_cell.length_a   1.000
_cell.length_b   1.000
_cell.length_c   1.000
_cell.angle_alpha   90.00
_cell.angle_beta   90.00
_cell.angle_gamma   90.00
#
_symmetry.space_group_name_H-M   'P 1'
#
loop_
_entity.id
_entity.type
_entity.pdbx_description
1 polymer ?
#
loop_
_entity_poly.entity_id
_entity_poly.type
_entity_poly.pdbx_seq_one_letter_code
_entity_poly.pdbx_strand_id
1 'polypeptide(L)'
;MFLVVPADNNRWAYTMHGLEKPMDHVSAGGLMAGSVATLAILWVSLQTMGFLGNSHAIGAYKLPMSVQNYLASYTGILSGLPMSNDPYEGGVVDTGRFHNRRYPHIDEAVLNNSITFAQSLIDRMSTLERNIANAGVELMAHTPAGKQFLDSYPSEDAFERGLDAIVAMKASSYLLHQNCRRFGLEKDDCARYISTLSLQGTPLDSACPTLRHPICDLTAKYRSIDGACNNVENPSWGSAMTAYTRILFPQYFDGIQEPRRMGQTRKPLPGARSVSVALSTPNDQSDVSRTLTVVQWTQFITNDISYTPMRKMVSSGKPISCCRSDGNALSPRYMHPDCSAIIVPDRDPVYGQHYVRCMNYVRSLPVLKSDCTFGPIEQMNQASHFLDGSTIYGSTLKKSRELREFEGGRLRVHRGNDHDFLPIAENSSECKNGCYDSGDNRVNTHPQLAAIHTIWHREHNRIARKLAELNPHWSDETLYQEARRIVIAEIQHITYKEWLPILLGKRYTRAIGLAVGNSYSRNYNSEDEPAVSNEVATAALRFMNSLLQGKISLTDNKRQINKTVSLAEYFYKPNIIESHEIFDGLLRGMATQSSQKMDVSIIEDVTSKLFATNQDSLGLDAISLDIQRGRDHGLPGYNHYRKYCGLPAAKSFDDFLDYIPMEMTKKLRTIYAHPDDVDLIIGGMAERPTEDGLLGVTFRCLISEQFSRTRRTDRYFYDSVNQPQPFTVEQLAEIRNVTLARIFCDNGNNITEMQPNVFLRPQAGNELRSCTMFEAIPSVDLFAWAERAKAYR
;
A
#
# COMPACT_ATOMS: atom_id res chain seq x y z
N MET A 1 8.34 -50.18 39.09
CA MET A 1 8.17 -51.52 38.49
C MET A 1 6.71 -51.60 38.05
N PHE A 2 6.43 -51.26 36.79
CA PHE A 2 5.08 -51.27 36.22
C PHE A 2 4.96 -52.55 35.39
N LEU A 3 4.16 -53.50 35.86
CA LEU A 3 3.80 -54.69 35.09
C LEU A 3 2.61 -54.33 34.20
N VAL A 4 2.82 -54.45 32.90
CA VAL A 4 1.77 -54.40 31.87
C VAL A 4 1.47 -55.83 31.48
N VAL A 5 0.20 -56.23 31.55
CA VAL A 5 -0.31 -57.47 30.94
C VAL A 5 -1.48 -57.07 30.04
N PRO A 6 -1.59 -57.59 28.80
CA PRO A 6 -2.48 -57.04 27.79
C PRO A 6 -3.89 -57.64 27.88
N ALA A 7 -4.91 -56.82 27.63
CA ALA A 7 -6.25 -57.28 27.28
C ALA A 7 -6.85 -56.35 26.21
N ASP A 8 -7.50 -56.97 25.24
CA ASP A 8 -8.02 -56.39 24.00
C ASP A 8 -8.99 -55.21 24.15
N ASN A 9 -8.99 -54.36 23.11
CA ASN A 9 -10.01 -53.39 22.71
C ASN A 9 -10.36 -52.24 23.70
N ASN A 10 -9.66 -51.12 23.47
CA ASN A 10 -10.18 -49.74 23.53
C ASN A 10 -10.97 -49.30 24.79
N ARG A 11 -10.34 -49.33 25.97
CA ARG A 11 -10.58 -48.36 27.07
C ARG A 11 -9.54 -48.54 28.19
N TRP A 12 -8.79 -47.49 28.52
CA TRP A 12 -8.04 -47.41 29.77
C TRP A 12 -8.80 -46.51 30.76
N ALA A 13 -9.27 -47.10 31.85
CA ALA A 13 -9.76 -46.39 33.02
C ALA A 13 -8.63 -46.35 34.06
N TYR A 14 -8.33 -45.18 34.61
CA TYR A 14 -7.41 -45.05 35.74
C TYR A 14 -8.22 -44.93 37.03
N THR A 15 -8.06 -45.88 37.93
CA THR A 15 -8.50 -45.77 39.33
C THR A 15 -7.27 -45.60 40.21
N MET A 16 -7.24 -44.52 41.01
CA MET A 16 -6.28 -44.36 42.11
C MET A 16 -6.97 -44.72 43.42
N HIS A 17 -6.50 -45.77 44.07
CA HIS A 17 -6.76 -46.03 45.49
C HIS A 17 -5.56 -45.56 46.31
N GLY A 18 -5.86 -44.84 47.39
CA GLY A 18 -4.88 -44.11 48.18
C GLY A 18 -4.06 -44.95 49.14
N LEU A 19 -3.07 -44.30 49.75
CA LEU A 19 -2.51 -44.67 51.04
C LEU A 19 -2.28 -43.40 51.89
N GLU A 20 -2.54 -43.57 53.17
CA GLU A 20 -2.65 -42.56 54.22
C GLU A 20 -1.29 -42.17 54.84
N LYS A 21 -1.18 -40.87 55.18
CA LYS A 21 -0.52 -40.23 56.36
C LYS A 21 1.02 -40.30 56.56
N PRO A 22 1.58 -39.33 57.32
CA PRO A 22 2.72 -38.53 56.87
C PRO A 22 4.03 -38.82 57.62
N MET A 23 5.17 -38.54 56.98
CA MET A 23 6.42 -38.29 57.68
C MET A 23 6.70 -36.79 57.70
N ASP A 24 6.98 -36.30 58.90
CA ASP A 24 7.29 -34.92 59.21
C ASP A 24 8.58 -34.43 58.53
N HIS A 25 8.58 -33.14 58.18
CA HIS A 25 9.71 -32.33 57.71
C HIS A 25 10.29 -32.65 56.32
N VAL A 26 9.50 -32.44 55.27
CA VAL A 26 10.03 -32.03 53.96
C VAL A 26 9.11 -30.97 53.34
N SER A 27 9.68 -29.81 52.96
CA SER A 27 8.94 -28.75 52.26
C SER A 27 8.51 -29.26 50.87
N ALA A 28 7.23 -29.10 50.54
CA ALA A 28 6.62 -29.51 49.26
C ALA A 28 7.30 -28.89 48.02
N GLY A 29 8.16 -27.87 48.20
CA GLY A 29 8.94 -27.26 47.11
C GLY A 29 10.09 -28.13 46.59
N GLY A 30 10.66 -29.03 47.41
CA GLY A 30 11.82 -29.85 47.03
C GLY A 30 11.49 -31.00 46.07
N LEU A 31 10.33 -31.64 46.25
CA LEU A 31 9.90 -32.78 45.43
C LEU A 31 9.43 -32.37 44.03
N MET A 32 8.83 -31.18 43.88
CA MET A 32 8.44 -30.66 42.55
C MET A 32 9.65 -30.16 41.75
N ALA A 33 10.63 -29.52 42.40
CA ALA A 33 11.85 -29.07 41.72
C ALA A 33 12.69 -30.24 41.19
N GLY A 34 12.81 -31.33 41.95
CA GLY A 34 13.51 -32.54 41.53
C GLY A 34 12.84 -33.25 40.35
N SER A 35 11.50 -33.27 40.31
CA SER A 35 10.71 -33.89 39.24
C SER A 35 10.78 -33.11 37.93
N VAL A 36 10.76 -31.78 38.00
CA VAL A 36 10.89 -30.91 36.82
C VAL A 36 12.32 -30.93 36.27
N ALA A 37 13.33 -30.93 37.15
CA ALA A 37 14.72 -31.02 36.73
C ALA A 37 15.04 -32.37 36.06
N THR A 38 14.51 -33.48 36.59
CA THR A 38 14.70 -34.80 35.99
C THR A 38 13.98 -34.94 34.66
N LEU A 39 12.75 -34.41 34.50
CA LEU A 39 12.06 -34.36 33.21
C LEU A 39 12.78 -33.48 32.18
N ALA A 40 13.33 -32.34 32.59
CA ALA A 40 14.12 -31.46 31.72
C ALA A 40 15.43 -32.12 31.27
N ILE A 41 16.14 -32.79 32.17
CA ILE A 41 17.35 -33.54 31.84
C ILE A 41 17.03 -34.72 30.92
N LEU A 42 15.93 -35.43 31.16
CA LEU A 42 15.48 -36.52 30.29
C LEU A 42 15.11 -36.00 28.88
N TRP A 43 14.44 -34.85 28.80
CA TRP A 43 14.06 -34.20 27.54
C TRP A 43 15.28 -33.75 26.74
N VAL A 44 16.24 -33.08 27.38
CA VAL A 44 17.49 -32.63 26.75
C VAL A 44 18.32 -33.84 26.32
N SER A 45 18.38 -34.90 27.13
CA SER A 45 19.11 -36.13 26.79
C SER A 45 18.46 -36.88 25.63
N LEU A 46 17.12 -36.92 25.55
CA LEU A 46 16.41 -37.53 24.42
C LEU A 46 16.55 -36.71 23.12
N GLN A 47 16.70 -35.38 23.22
CA GLN A 47 17.02 -34.50 22.09
C GLN A 47 18.47 -34.67 21.61
N THR A 48 19.45 -34.74 22.52
CA THR A 48 20.88 -34.92 22.14
C THR A 48 21.16 -36.32 21.60
N MET A 49 20.40 -37.32 22.01
CA MET A 49 20.50 -38.69 21.51
C MET A 49 19.70 -38.95 20.21
N GLY A 50 19.03 -37.94 19.65
CA GLY A 50 18.37 -38.04 18.33
C GLY A 50 17.16 -38.98 18.26
N PHE A 51 16.62 -39.42 19.41
CA PHE A 51 15.45 -40.31 19.48
C PHE A 51 14.12 -39.61 19.16
N LEU A 52 14.09 -38.28 19.27
CA LEU A 52 12.98 -37.42 18.84
C LEU A 52 13.39 -36.77 17.51
N GLY A 53 13.23 -37.51 16.41
CA GLY A 53 13.77 -37.21 15.08
C GLY A 53 13.80 -35.73 14.67
N ASN A 54 14.84 -35.36 13.93
CA ASN A 54 15.16 -34.04 13.38
C ASN A 54 13.99 -33.04 13.39
N SER A 55 14.03 -32.13 14.37
CA SER A 55 13.14 -30.99 14.47
C SER A 55 13.47 -29.93 13.41
N HIS A 56 13.12 -30.23 12.16
CA HIS A 56 12.80 -29.25 11.12
C HIS A 56 11.32 -29.42 10.73
N ALA A 57 10.43 -29.39 11.72
CA ALA A 57 8.98 -29.46 11.49
C ALA A 57 8.18 -28.86 12.66
N ILE A 58 8.56 -27.68 13.13
CA ILE A 58 7.65 -26.70 13.74
C ILE A 58 8.14 -25.36 13.20
N GLY A 59 7.28 -24.63 12.50
CA GLY A 59 7.63 -23.40 11.76
C GLY A 59 8.28 -22.35 12.64
N ALA A 60 9.61 -22.34 12.71
CA ALA A 60 10.37 -21.25 13.25
C ALA A 60 10.32 -20.11 12.22
N TYR A 61 9.36 -19.19 12.40
CA TYR A 61 9.26 -17.97 11.62
C TYR A 61 10.57 -17.18 11.79
N LYS A 62 11.44 -17.23 10.79
CA LYS A 62 12.58 -16.31 10.73
C LYS A 62 12.02 -14.97 10.28
N LEU A 63 11.87 -14.05 11.24
CA LEU A 63 11.38 -12.70 10.99
C LEU A 63 12.32 -11.98 10.01
N PRO A 64 11.84 -11.05 9.15
CA PRO A 64 12.72 -10.22 8.33
C PRO A 64 13.75 -9.50 9.21
N MET A 65 14.99 -9.31 8.76
CA MET A 65 16.04 -8.71 9.60
C MET A 65 15.67 -7.31 10.14
N SER A 66 14.92 -6.51 9.36
CA SER A 66 14.38 -5.23 9.84
C SER A 66 13.44 -5.38 11.03
N VAL A 67 12.60 -6.43 11.03
CA VAL A 67 11.68 -6.76 12.13
C VAL A 67 12.44 -7.42 13.29
N GLN A 68 13.50 -8.19 13.02
CA GLN A 68 14.39 -8.71 14.06
C GLN A 68 15.12 -7.58 14.79
N ASN A 69 15.64 -6.59 14.06
CA ASN A 69 16.27 -5.40 14.62
C ASN A 69 15.25 -4.58 15.45
N TYR A 70 14.01 -4.49 14.99
CA TYR A 70 12.90 -3.88 15.73
C TYR A 70 12.54 -4.66 17.02
N LEU A 71 12.52 -5.99 17.01
CA LEU A 71 12.25 -6.78 18.22
C LEU A 71 13.44 -6.81 19.19
N ALA A 72 14.67 -6.68 18.66
CA ALA A 72 15.88 -6.56 19.46
C ALA A 72 15.89 -5.26 20.28
N SER A 73 15.35 -4.15 19.75
CA SER A 73 15.19 -2.91 20.51
C SER A 73 14.13 -3.00 21.62
N TYR A 74 13.23 -3.99 21.56
CA TYR A 74 12.12 -4.16 22.50
C TYR A 74 12.44 -5.07 23.70
N THR A 75 13.39 -6.01 23.55
CA THR A 75 13.48 -7.14 24.50
C THR A 75 14.73 -7.21 25.36
N GLY A 76 15.86 -6.58 25.02
CA GLY A 76 17.09 -6.65 25.84
C GLY A 76 17.61 -8.07 26.19
N ILE A 77 16.96 -9.14 25.69
CA ILE A 77 17.12 -10.55 26.11
C ILE A 77 17.63 -11.44 24.94
N LEU A 78 17.83 -10.88 23.75
CA LEU A 78 18.38 -11.61 22.58
C LEU A 78 19.86 -11.29 22.30
N SER A 79 20.68 -11.10 23.34
CA SER A 79 22.12 -10.82 23.25
C SER A 79 22.99 -12.06 22.94
N GLY A 80 22.50 -13.00 22.11
CA GLY A 80 23.19 -14.28 21.88
C GLY A 80 22.99 -14.95 20.51
N LEU A 81 22.29 -14.31 19.56
CA LEU A 81 22.30 -14.79 18.18
C LEU A 81 23.56 -14.27 17.48
N PRO A 82 24.27 -15.09 16.69
CA PRO A 82 25.44 -14.64 15.97
C PRO A 82 25.01 -13.52 15.02
N MET A 83 25.43 -12.29 15.34
CA MET A 83 25.38 -11.19 14.39
C MET A 83 26.19 -11.64 13.18
N SER A 84 25.51 -11.95 12.07
CA SER A 84 26.20 -11.99 10.79
C SER A 84 26.64 -10.55 10.51
N ASN A 85 27.94 -10.33 10.43
CA ASN A 85 28.58 -9.09 10.00
C ASN A 85 28.25 -8.80 8.52
N ASP A 86 26.98 -8.54 8.21
CA ASP A 86 26.58 -7.87 6.97
C ASP A 86 26.05 -6.49 7.36
N PRO A 87 26.76 -5.40 7.02
CA PRO A 87 26.37 -4.06 7.43
C PRO A 87 25.12 -3.64 6.66
N TYR A 88 23.98 -3.65 7.33
CA TYR A 88 22.83 -2.84 6.95
C TYR A 88 23.06 -1.43 7.47
N GLU A 89 23.88 -0.66 6.75
CA GLU A 89 23.80 0.81 6.75
C GLU A 89 22.79 1.21 5.68
N GLY A 90 21.86 2.10 6.03
CA GLY A 90 20.79 2.55 5.14
C GLY A 90 21.33 3.02 3.79
N GLY A 91 20.73 2.53 2.69
CA GLY A 91 20.94 3.10 1.35
C GLY A 91 22.37 3.10 0.79
N VAL A 92 23.36 2.51 1.47
CA VAL A 92 24.72 2.43 0.92
C VAL A 92 24.74 1.26 -0.06
N VAL A 93 24.87 1.58 -1.35
CA VAL A 93 25.28 0.63 -2.40
C VAL A 93 26.41 -0.23 -1.83
N ASP A 94 26.25 -1.56 -1.72
CA ASP A 94 27.29 -2.48 -1.25
C ASP A 94 28.58 -2.29 -2.06
N THR A 95 29.46 -1.40 -1.60
CA THR A 95 30.73 -1.09 -2.26
C THR A 95 31.78 -2.19 -2.03
N GLY A 96 31.49 -3.20 -1.20
CA GLY A 96 32.42 -4.30 -0.90
C GLY A 96 32.75 -5.17 -2.12
N ARG A 97 31.84 -5.23 -3.11
CA ARG A 97 32.10 -5.87 -4.42
C ARG A 97 33.00 -5.06 -5.37
N PHE A 98 33.40 -3.84 -5.00
CA PHE A 98 34.00 -2.88 -5.93
C PHE A 98 35.55 -2.84 -5.86
N HIS A 99 36.18 -3.54 -4.90
CA HIS A 99 37.61 -3.41 -4.63
C HIS A 99 38.57 -3.90 -5.74
N ASN A 100 38.10 -4.59 -6.78
CA ASN A 100 38.95 -5.12 -7.86
C ASN A 100 38.52 -4.72 -9.30
N ARG A 101 37.62 -3.74 -9.47
CA ARG A 101 37.16 -3.29 -10.81
C ARG A 101 37.59 -1.86 -11.11
N ARG A 102 38.08 -1.60 -12.33
CA ARG A 102 38.42 -0.25 -12.80
C ARG A 102 37.15 0.47 -13.26
N TYR A 103 36.75 1.50 -12.54
CA TYR A 103 35.63 2.38 -12.91
C TYR A 103 36.12 3.57 -13.76
N PRO A 104 35.29 4.08 -14.68
CA PRO A 104 35.64 5.27 -15.46
C PRO A 104 35.71 6.50 -14.54
N HIS A 105 36.76 7.31 -14.68
CA HIS A 105 36.80 8.61 -14.03
C HIS A 105 35.73 9.52 -14.65
N ILE A 106 34.83 10.06 -13.83
CA ILE A 106 33.78 11.00 -14.22
C ILE A 106 34.02 12.26 -13.40
N ASP A 107 34.46 13.32 -14.08
CA ASP A 107 34.68 14.63 -13.49
C ASP A 107 33.44 15.52 -13.65
N GLU A 108 33.49 16.70 -13.05
CA GLU A 108 32.42 17.70 -13.08
C GLU A 108 32.06 18.12 -14.52
N ALA A 109 33.05 18.22 -15.42
CA ALA A 109 32.80 18.58 -16.81
C ALA A 109 31.96 17.52 -17.52
N VAL A 110 32.23 16.22 -17.28
CA VAL A 110 31.41 15.12 -17.82
C VAL A 110 29.99 15.16 -17.26
N LEU A 111 29.82 15.41 -15.95
CA LEU A 111 28.49 15.52 -15.33
C LEU A 111 27.69 16.66 -15.95
N ASN A 112 28.27 17.86 -16.05
CA ASN A 112 27.62 19.04 -16.62
C ASN A 112 27.27 18.82 -18.10
N ASN A 113 28.18 18.24 -18.88
CA ASN A 113 27.92 17.90 -20.28
C ASN A 113 26.76 16.90 -20.44
N SER A 114 26.64 15.93 -19.53
CA SER A 114 25.54 14.95 -19.56
C SER A 114 24.17 15.63 -19.34
N ILE A 115 24.10 16.64 -18.47
CA ILE A 115 22.89 17.43 -18.20
C ILE A 115 22.56 18.32 -19.39
N THR A 116 23.54 19.04 -19.96
CA THR A 116 23.32 19.87 -21.15
C THR A 116 22.82 19.03 -22.34
N PHE A 117 23.38 17.82 -22.52
CA PHE A 117 22.88 16.88 -23.52
C PHE A 117 21.43 16.48 -23.25
N ALA A 118 21.10 16.14 -21.99
CA ALA A 118 19.75 15.77 -21.59
C ALA A 118 18.72 16.89 -21.82
N GLN A 119 19.05 18.13 -21.46
CA GLN A 119 18.22 19.31 -21.72
C GLN A 119 17.95 19.47 -23.23
N SER A 120 18.98 19.35 -24.06
CA SER A 120 18.83 19.44 -25.51
C SER A 120 17.88 18.38 -26.10
N LEU A 121 17.79 17.20 -25.48
CA LEU A 121 16.85 16.15 -25.90
C LEU A 121 15.40 16.52 -25.54
N ILE A 122 15.19 17.17 -24.39
CA ILE A 122 13.87 17.61 -23.95
C ILE A 122 13.39 18.79 -24.81
N ASP A 123 14.26 19.74 -25.12
CA ASP A 123 13.92 20.89 -25.97
C ASP A 123 13.44 20.44 -27.37
N ARG A 124 14.10 19.39 -27.91
CA ARG A 124 13.72 18.77 -29.19
C ARG A 124 12.39 18.01 -29.13
N MET A 125 11.90 17.65 -27.93
CA MET A 125 10.64 16.93 -27.76
C MET A 125 9.43 17.78 -28.19
N SER A 126 9.52 19.11 -28.08
CA SER A 126 8.48 20.05 -28.49
C SER A 126 8.03 19.87 -29.96
N THR A 127 8.95 19.52 -30.85
CA THR A 127 8.64 19.32 -32.27
C THR A 127 7.88 18.00 -32.48
N LEU A 128 8.28 16.95 -31.75
CA LEU A 128 7.58 15.67 -31.77
C LEU A 128 6.16 15.81 -31.21
N GLU A 129 6.01 16.42 -30.04
CA GLU A 129 4.71 16.62 -29.41
C GLU A 129 3.76 17.45 -30.28
N ARG A 130 4.28 18.49 -30.94
CA ARG A 130 3.50 19.28 -31.92
C ARG A 130 3.06 18.44 -33.11
N ASN A 131 3.92 17.54 -33.61
CA ASN A 131 3.55 16.61 -34.69
C ASN A 131 2.50 15.59 -34.26
N ILE A 132 2.57 15.10 -33.02
CA ILE A 132 1.57 14.19 -32.43
C ILE A 132 0.22 14.92 -32.32
N ALA A 133 0.22 16.13 -31.76
CA ALA A 133 -0.98 16.95 -31.63
C ALA A 133 -1.60 17.29 -32.99
N ASN A 134 -0.79 17.69 -33.98
CA ASN A 134 -1.25 17.98 -35.34
C ASN A 134 -1.81 16.75 -36.07
N ALA A 135 -1.41 15.54 -35.67
CA ALA A 135 -1.93 14.30 -36.21
C ALA A 135 -3.27 13.86 -35.58
N GLY A 136 -3.80 14.64 -34.61
CA GLY A 136 -5.04 14.31 -33.91
C GLY A 136 -4.91 13.11 -32.97
N VAL A 137 -3.68 12.75 -32.57
CA VAL A 137 -3.43 11.68 -31.61
C VAL A 137 -3.63 12.24 -30.21
N GLU A 138 -4.87 12.20 -29.73
CA GLU A 138 -5.27 12.74 -28.43
C GLU A 138 -5.96 11.67 -27.58
N LEU A 139 -5.79 11.77 -26.26
CA LEU A 139 -6.47 10.92 -25.30
C LEU A 139 -7.83 11.52 -24.94
N MET A 140 -8.91 10.80 -25.21
CA MET A 140 -10.25 11.27 -24.91
C MET A 140 -10.65 10.92 -23.47
N ALA A 141 -11.10 11.90 -22.69
CA ALA A 141 -11.41 11.75 -21.26
C ALA A 141 -12.45 10.66 -20.93
N HIS A 142 -13.46 10.49 -21.78
CA HIS A 142 -14.56 9.52 -21.55
C HIS A 142 -14.18 8.06 -21.85
N THR A 143 -13.02 7.81 -22.48
CA THR A 143 -12.56 6.45 -22.79
C THR A 143 -12.00 5.77 -21.55
N PRO A 144 -11.90 4.42 -21.50
CA PRO A 144 -11.26 3.71 -20.40
C PRO A 144 -9.81 4.20 -20.13
N ALA A 145 -9.06 4.49 -21.19
CA ALA A 145 -7.71 5.06 -21.10
C ALA A 145 -7.71 6.51 -20.57
N GLY A 146 -8.72 7.32 -20.92
CA GLY A 146 -8.92 8.65 -20.34
C GLY A 146 -9.21 8.59 -18.84
N LYS A 147 -10.08 7.67 -18.41
CA LYS A 147 -10.35 7.43 -16.98
C LYS A 147 -9.12 6.90 -16.22
N GLN A 148 -8.29 6.07 -16.84
CA GLN A 148 -7.00 5.68 -16.28
C GLN A 148 -6.08 6.90 -16.10
N PHE A 149 -6.07 7.82 -17.07
CA PHE A 149 -5.34 9.09 -16.94
C PHE A 149 -5.82 9.94 -15.76
N LEU A 150 -7.13 10.00 -15.53
CA LEU A 150 -7.69 10.70 -14.37
C LEU A 150 -7.33 10.02 -13.03
N ASP A 151 -7.30 8.69 -12.99
CA ASP A 151 -6.94 7.92 -11.80
C ASP A 151 -5.47 8.14 -11.39
N SER A 152 -4.59 8.47 -12.33
CA SER A 152 -3.17 8.77 -12.07
C SER A 152 -2.78 10.18 -12.53
N TYR A 153 -3.70 11.14 -12.39
CA TYR A 153 -3.51 12.52 -12.85
C TYR A 153 -2.37 13.23 -12.10
N PRO A 154 -1.34 13.74 -12.80
CA PRO A 154 -0.32 14.59 -12.18
C PRO A 154 -0.85 16.00 -11.93
N SER A 155 -0.79 16.45 -10.66
CA SER A 155 -0.99 17.86 -10.31
C SER A 155 0.05 18.75 -11.01
N GLU A 156 -0.21 20.06 -11.08
CA GLU A 156 0.75 21.03 -11.63
C GLU A 156 2.08 20.97 -10.87
N ASP A 157 2.04 21.03 -9.55
CA ASP A 157 3.23 20.95 -8.68
C ASP A 157 4.03 19.64 -8.89
N ALA A 158 3.33 18.51 -9.02
CA ALA A 158 3.97 17.22 -9.28
C ALA A 158 4.62 17.19 -10.66
N PHE A 159 3.92 17.68 -11.68
CA PHE A 159 4.43 17.73 -13.05
C PHE A 159 5.69 18.59 -13.16
N GLU A 160 5.69 19.78 -12.56
CA GLU A 160 6.86 20.68 -12.55
C GLU A 160 8.08 20.01 -11.90
N ARG A 161 7.90 19.40 -10.73
CA ARG A 161 8.97 18.66 -10.02
C ARG A 161 9.50 17.47 -10.83
N GLY A 162 8.65 16.86 -11.67
CA GLY A 162 9.05 15.74 -12.51
C GLY A 162 9.97 16.12 -13.67
N LEU A 163 9.99 17.39 -14.11
CA LEU A 163 10.78 17.82 -15.26
C LEU A 163 12.29 17.68 -15.01
N ASP A 164 12.78 18.12 -13.86
CA ASP A 164 14.20 18.01 -13.48
C ASP A 164 14.64 16.54 -13.38
N ALA A 165 13.75 15.68 -12.89
CA ALA A 165 13.99 14.25 -12.81
C ALA A 165 14.08 13.58 -14.20
N ILE A 166 13.32 14.07 -15.19
CA ILE A 166 13.45 13.61 -16.58
C ILE A 166 14.82 13.99 -17.14
N VAL A 167 15.34 15.19 -16.83
CA VAL A 167 16.70 15.61 -17.20
C VAL A 167 17.74 14.68 -16.56
N ALA A 168 17.67 14.49 -15.24
CA ALA A 168 18.60 13.64 -14.49
C ALA A 168 18.60 12.18 -15.00
N MET A 169 17.42 11.64 -15.32
CA MET A 169 17.26 10.30 -15.90
C MET A 169 17.95 10.18 -17.27
N LYS A 170 17.75 11.15 -18.17
CA LYS A 170 18.40 11.18 -19.49
C LYS A 170 19.91 11.36 -19.38
N ALA A 171 20.37 12.20 -18.45
CA ALA A 171 21.79 12.40 -18.16
C ALA A 171 22.44 11.12 -17.60
N SER A 172 21.76 10.42 -16.69
CA SER A 172 22.21 9.12 -16.15
C SER A 172 22.32 8.05 -17.25
N SER A 173 21.37 8.03 -18.19
CA SER A 173 21.44 7.15 -19.38
C SER A 173 22.65 7.49 -20.26
N TYR A 174 22.95 8.77 -20.45
CA TYR A 174 24.14 9.22 -21.19
C TYR A 174 25.43 8.74 -20.52
N LEU A 175 25.58 8.93 -19.21
CA LEU A 175 26.74 8.48 -18.44
C LEU A 175 26.93 6.95 -18.55
N LEU A 176 25.84 6.18 -18.45
CA LEU A 176 25.91 4.72 -18.59
C LEU A 176 26.44 4.31 -19.98
N HIS A 177 25.93 4.93 -21.04
CA HIS A 177 26.31 4.58 -22.40
C HIS A 177 27.71 5.05 -22.79
N GLN A 178 28.12 6.25 -22.38
CA GLN A 178 29.40 6.83 -22.78
C GLN A 178 30.56 6.37 -21.89
N ASN A 179 30.33 6.25 -20.58
CA ASN A 179 31.41 6.05 -19.61
C ASN A 179 31.51 4.61 -19.13
N CYS A 180 30.40 3.88 -18.95
CA CYS A 180 30.49 2.51 -18.40
C CYS A 180 30.65 1.42 -19.46
N ARG A 181 29.85 1.47 -20.53
CA ARG A 181 29.81 0.38 -21.53
C ARG A 181 31.18 0.15 -22.19
N ARG A 182 31.97 1.22 -22.38
CA ARG A 182 33.33 1.16 -22.94
C ARG A 182 34.33 0.44 -22.03
N PHE A 183 34.03 0.32 -20.73
CA PHE A 183 34.88 -0.31 -19.72
C PHE A 183 34.42 -1.74 -19.37
N GLY A 184 33.43 -2.28 -20.09
CA GLY A 184 32.96 -3.66 -19.90
C GLY A 184 32.16 -3.89 -18.61
N LEU A 185 31.66 -2.82 -17.98
CA LEU A 185 30.81 -2.93 -16.80
C LEU A 185 29.41 -3.45 -17.20
N GLU A 186 28.91 -4.43 -16.45
CA GLU A 186 27.51 -4.85 -16.53
C GLU A 186 26.59 -3.69 -16.15
N LYS A 187 25.39 -3.67 -16.74
CA LYS A 187 24.46 -2.53 -16.64
C LYS A 187 24.09 -2.20 -15.20
N ASP A 188 23.77 -3.23 -14.40
CA ASP A 188 23.38 -3.05 -12.99
C ASP A 188 24.55 -2.54 -12.13
N ASP A 189 25.77 -3.02 -12.40
CA ASP A 189 26.96 -2.56 -11.68
C ASP A 189 27.32 -1.11 -12.06
N CYS A 190 27.13 -0.73 -13.32
CA CYS A 190 27.25 0.66 -13.73
C CYS A 190 26.16 1.54 -13.13
N ALA A 191 24.90 1.09 -13.11
CA ALA A 191 23.80 1.84 -12.52
C ALA A 191 24.04 2.13 -11.03
N ARG A 192 24.58 1.14 -10.30
CA ARG A 192 25.04 1.31 -8.92
C ARG A 192 26.17 2.33 -8.81
N TYR A 193 27.17 2.27 -9.69
CA TYR A 193 28.26 3.25 -9.73
C TYR A 193 27.77 4.67 -10.03
N ILE A 194 26.90 4.85 -11.02
CA ILE A 194 26.32 6.16 -11.35
C ILE A 194 25.50 6.70 -10.17
N SER A 195 24.89 5.83 -9.38
CA SER A 195 24.16 6.23 -8.17
C SER A 195 25.05 6.78 -7.06
N THR A 196 26.38 6.67 -7.16
CA THR A 196 27.28 7.34 -6.21
C THR A 196 27.70 8.74 -6.68
N LEU A 197 27.28 9.17 -7.87
CA LEU A 197 27.62 10.49 -8.42
C LEU A 197 26.58 11.51 -7.96
N SER A 198 27.05 12.59 -7.34
CA SER A 198 26.18 13.67 -6.83
C SER A 198 25.70 14.58 -7.96
N LEU A 199 24.45 15.04 -7.86
CA LEU A 199 23.92 16.15 -8.67
C LEU A 199 24.30 17.51 -8.08
N GLN A 200 24.86 17.55 -6.85
CA GLN A 200 25.32 18.79 -6.23
C GLN A 200 26.48 19.40 -7.01
N GLY A 201 26.49 20.74 -7.13
CA GLY A 201 27.45 21.46 -7.97
C GLY A 201 27.19 21.38 -9.48
N THR A 202 26.13 20.69 -9.91
CA THR A 202 25.70 20.66 -11.32
C THR A 202 24.56 21.65 -11.58
N PRO A 203 24.16 21.91 -12.85
CA PRO A 203 22.99 22.75 -13.15
C PRO A 203 21.66 22.27 -12.53
N LEU A 204 21.57 21.01 -12.06
CA LEU A 204 20.39 20.46 -11.39
C LEU A 204 20.43 20.58 -9.85
N ASP A 205 21.50 21.15 -9.29
CA ASP A 205 21.67 21.26 -7.84
C ASP A 205 20.48 21.97 -7.17
N SER A 206 20.01 23.07 -7.76
CA SER A 206 18.86 23.86 -7.25
C SER A 206 17.51 23.11 -7.23
N ALA A 207 17.39 22.01 -7.99
CA ALA A 207 16.21 21.16 -8.02
C ALA A 207 16.21 20.12 -6.91
N CYS A 208 17.35 19.89 -6.24
CA CYS A 208 17.46 18.87 -5.23
C CYS A 208 16.68 19.21 -3.94
N PRO A 209 15.94 18.23 -3.37
CA PRO A 209 15.15 18.43 -2.16
C PRO A 209 15.97 18.90 -0.95
N THR A 210 17.24 18.48 -0.88
CA THR A 210 18.17 18.76 0.22
C THR A 210 18.50 20.24 0.38
N LEU A 211 18.35 21.08 -0.65
CA LEU A 211 18.62 22.51 -0.56
C LEU A 211 17.44 23.33 -0.03
N ARG A 212 16.25 22.73 0.08
CA ARG A 212 15.08 23.35 0.69
C ARG A 212 14.87 22.70 2.05
N HIS A 213 15.67 23.07 3.05
CA HIS A 213 15.35 22.75 4.45
C HIS A 213 14.27 23.74 4.92
N PRO A 214 12.96 23.39 4.89
CA PRO A 214 11.97 24.22 5.55
C PRO A 214 12.37 24.36 7.01
N ILE A 215 12.32 25.58 7.52
CA ILE A 215 12.54 25.83 8.95
C ILE A 215 11.35 25.20 9.69
N CYS A 216 11.61 24.12 10.41
CA CYS A 216 10.58 23.40 11.14
C CYS A 216 10.35 24.02 12.52
N ASP A 217 9.09 24.26 12.86
CA ASP A 217 8.70 24.55 14.24
C ASP A 217 8.67 23.24 15.04
N LEU A 218 9.63 23.09 15.96
CA LEU A 218 9.76 21.92 16.82
C LEU A 218 8.58 21.76 17.80
N THR A 219 7.89 22.86 18.08
CA THR A 219 6.75 22.93 19.01
C THR A 219 5.40 22.84 18.32
N ALA A 220 5.38 22.72 16.98
CA ALA A 220 4.17 22.64 16.19
C ALA A 220 3.28 21.47 16.66
N LYS A 221 2.08 21.79 17.14
CA LYS A 221 1.10 20.80 17.60
C LYS A 221 0.56 19.93 16.45
N TYR A 222 0.42 20.52 15.27
CA TYR A 222 -0.25 19.91 14.12
C TYR A 222 0.75 19.61 12.99
N ARG A 223 0.48 18.54 12.26
CA ARG A 223 1.23 18.15 11.07
C ARG A 223 1.00 19.14 9.94
N SER A 224 2.00 19.36 9.09
CA SER A 224 1.77 20.06 7.82
C SER A 224 0.81 19.26 6.93
N ILE A 225 0.30 19.90 5.87
CA ILE A 225 -0.59 19.25 4.91
C ILE A 225 0.17 18.30 3.98
N ASP A 226 1.41 18.65 3.64
CA ASP A 226 2.25 17.87 2.74
C ASP A 226 3.10 16.82 3.46
N GLY A 227 3.05 16.73 4.79
CA GLY A 227 3.86 15.80 5.59
C GLY A 227 5.28 16.27 5.91
N ALA A 228 5.73 17.43 5.41
CA ALA A 228 7.02 18.00 5.78
C ALA A 228 7.15 18.27 7.29
N CYS A 229 8.39 18.33 7.78
CA CYS A 229 8.74 18.56 9.19
C CYS A 229 8.20 17.49 10.16
N ASN A 230 7.77 16.31 9.66
CA ASN A 230 7.54 15.16 10.52
C ASN A 230 8.85 14.74 11.18
N ASN A 231 9.87 14.49 10.36
CA ASN A 231 11.25 14.34 10.80
C ASN A 231 11.91 15.72 10.89
N VAL A 232 12.53 16.03 12.02
CA VAL A 232 13.15 17.35 12.28
C VAL A 232 14.54 17.46 11.64
N GLU A 233 15.29 16.37 11.62
CA GLU A 233 16.66 16.31 11.08
C GLU A 233 16.64 16.27 9.56
N ASN A 234 15.61 15.61 9.00
CA ASN A 234 15.37 15.51 7.57
C ASN A 234 13.95 15.99 7.21
N PRO A 235 13.71 17.31 7.14
CA PRO A 235 12.35 17.87 7.00
C PRO A 235 11.53 17.43 5.78
N SER A 236 12.18 17.00 4.70
CA SER A 236 11.50 16.52 3.48
C SER A 236 11.13 15.04 3.53
N TRP A 237 11.62 14.29 4.53
CA TRP A 237 11.35 12.86 4.63
C TRP A 237 9.88 12.59 4.86
N GLY A 238 9.28 11.86 3.93
CA GLY A 238 7.86 11.49 3.95
C GLY A 238 6.92 12.56 3.43
N SER A 239 7.43 13.70 2.95
CA SER A 239 6.58 14.73 2.35
C SER A 239 6.01 14.28 0.99
N ALA A 240 4.90 14.86 0.59
CA ALA A 240 4.29 14.69 -0.72
C ALA A 240 5.24 15.11 -1.85
N MET A 241 5.02 14.54 -3.04
CA MET A 241 5.80 14.78 -4.26
C MET A 241 7.30 14.45 -4.12
N THR A 242 7.62 13.42 -3.33
CA THR A 242 8.98 12.88 -3.17
C THR A 242 9.05 11.44 -3.70
N ALA A 243 10.25 10.88 -3.79
CA ALA A 243 10.45 9.53 -4.30
C ALA A 243 9.81 8.48 -3.38
N TYR A 244 9.33 7.39 -3.96
CA TYR A 244 9.21 6.14 -3.20
C TYR A 244 10.60 5.68 -2.77
N THR A 245 10.69 5.03 -1.61
CA THR A 245 11.91 4.32 -1.22
C THR A 245 11.95 2.93 -1.86
N ARG A 246 13.10 2.26 -1.81
CA ARG A 246 13.36 0.97 -2.45
C ARG A 246 13.73 -0.07 -1.41
N ILE A 247 13.04 -1.21 -1.42
CA ILE A 247 13.47 -2.38 -0.64
C ILE A 247 14.65 -3.06 -1.33
N LEU A 248 14.58 -3.20 -2.66
CA LEU A 248 15.66 -3.74 -3.47
C LEU A 248 16.07 -2.75 -4.56
N PHE A 249 17.36 -2.76 -4.93
CA PHE A 249 17.86 -1.96 -6.04
C PHE A 249 17.08 -2.28 -7.33
N PRO A 250 16.63 -1.25 -8.09
CA PRO A 250 15.78 -1.46 -9.25
C PRO A 250 16.51 -2.21 -10.37
N GLN A 251 15.75 -2.99 -11.14
CA GLN A 251 16.21 -3.72 -12.32
C GLN A 251 15.54 -3.16 -13.56
N TYR A 252 16.30 -2.36 -14.31
CA TYR A 252 15.91 -1.84 -15.62
C TYR A 252 16.66 -2.57 -16.73
N PHE A 253 16.07 -2.68 -17.91
CA PHE A 253 16.72 -3.36 -19.04
C PHE A 253 18.03 -2.69 -19.46
N ASP A 254 18.10 -1.36 -19.41
CA ASP A 254 19.29 -0.56 -19.68
C ASP A 254 20.08 -0.21 -18.42
N GLY A 255 19.56 -0.56 -17.23
CA GLY A 255 20.09 -0.18 -15.93
C GLY A 255 19.60 1.17 -15.40
N ILE A 256 18.89 1.99 -16.20
CA ILE A 256 18.49 3.34 -15.80
C ILE A 256 16.98 3.56 -15.87
N GLN A 257 16.32 3.21 -16.97
CA GLN A 257 14.91 3.54 -17.15
C GLN A 257 14.11 2.60 -18.05
N GLU A 258 14.71 1.84 -18.96
CA GLU A 258 13.94 1.01 -19.89
C GLU A 258 13.26 -0.14 -19.12
N PRO A 259 11.92 -0.29 -19.18
CA PRO A 259 11.22 -1.35 -18.47
C PRO A 259 11.78 -2.74 -18.78
N ARG A 260 11.75 -3.65 -17.81
CA ARG A 260 12.21 -5.03 -18.02
C ARG A 260 11.47 -5.66 -19.20
N ARG A 261 12.24 -6.14 -20.18
CA ARG A 261 11.71 -6.83 -21.38
C ARG A 261 12.39 -8.15 -21.70
N MET A 262 13.52 -8.44 -21.05
CA MET A 262 14.25 -9.70 -21.17
C MET A 262 14.35 -10.35 -19.79
N GLY A 263 14.13 -11.66 -19.75
CA GLY A 263 14.30 -12.48 -18.55
C GLY A 263 15.71 -13.00 -18.37
N GLN A 264 15.91 -13.74 -17.28
CA GLN A 264 17.18 -14.31 -16.83
C GLN A 264 17.83 -15.20 -17.90
N THR A 265 17.02 -15.94 -18.67
CA THR A 265 17.50 -16.83 -19.74
C THR A 265 17.81 -16.11 -21.06
N ARG A 266 17.84 -14.76 -21.06
CA ARG A 266 17.97 -13.91 -22.26
C ARG A 266 16.87 -14.15 -23.29
N LYS A 267 15.70 -14.59 -22.85
CA LYS A 267 14.48 -14.65 -23.65
C LYS A 267 13.59 -13.44 -23.33
N PRO A 268 12.75 -12.97 -24.27
CA PRO A 268 11.76 -11.93 -23.96
C PRO A 268 10.85 -12.35 -22.80
N LEU A 269 10.54 -11.41 -21.92
CA LEU A 269 9.51 -11.62 -20.89
C LEU A 269 8.14 -11.74 -21.57
N PRO A 270 7.21 -12.55 -21.00
CA PRO A 270 5.86 -12.65 -21.54
C PRO A 270 5.15 -11.30 -21.47
N GLY A 271 4.34 -10.99 -22.49
CA GLY A 271 3.54 -9.77 -22.52
C GLY A 271 2.55 -9.70 -21.36
N ALA A 272 2.35 -8.52 -20.76
CA ALA A 272 1.52 -8.37 -19.56
C ALA A 272 0.09 -8.93 -19.75
N ARG A 273 -0.52 -8.67 -20.92
CA ARG A 273 -1.83 -9.24 -21.26
C ARG A 273 -1.82 -10.76 -21.42
N SER A 274 -0.78 -11.32 -22.02
CA SER A 274 -0.63 -12.77 -22.15
C SER A 274 -0.54 -13.45 -20.78
N VAL A 275 0.16 -12.84 -19.82
CA VAL A 275 0.22 -13.32 -18.43
C VAL A 275 -1.16 -13.26 -17.77
N SER A 276 -1.84 -12.10 -17.85
CA SER A 276 -3.17 -11.91 -17.26
C SER A 276 -4.18 -12.97 -17.77
N VAL A 277 -4.24 -13.17 -19.09
CA VAL A 277 -5.15 -14.17 -19.72
C VAL A 277 -4.79 -15.60 -19.32
N ALA A 278 -3.51 -15.94 -19.25
CA ALA A 278 -3.10 -17.30 -18.93
C ALA A 278 -3.35 -17.67 -17.46
N LEU A 279 -3.35 -16.68 -16.55
CA LEU A 279 -3.55 -16.88 -15.12
C LEU A 279 -5.02 -16.76 -14.71
N SER A 280 -5.76 -15.82 -15.32
CA SER A 280 -7.17 -15.59 -15.03
C SER A 280 -8.03 -16.72 -15.59
N THR A 281 -8.33 -17.69 -14.74
CA THR A 281 -9.51 -18.55 -14.89
C THR A 281 -10.53 -18.06 -13.88
N PRO A 282 -11.54 -17.27 -14.29
CA PRO A 282 -12.55 -16.78 -13.37
C PRO A 282 -13.18 -17.96 -12.64
N ASN A 283 -12.99 -17.99 -11.34
CA ASN A 283 -13.63 -18.91 -10.43
C ASN A 283 -14.21 -18.00 -9.36
N ASP A 284 -15.52 -17.75 -9.44
CA ASP A 284 -16.27 -16.76 -8.66
C ASP A 284 -16.41 -17.21 -7.18
N GLN A 285 -15.26 -17.45 -6.55
CA GLN A 285 -15.16 -17.96 -5.19
C GLN A 285 -15.02 -16.81 -4.21
N SER A 286 -16.09 -16.58 -3.46
CA SER A 286 -16.07 -15.63 -2.35
C SER A 286 -15.24 -16.14 -1.17
N ASP A 287 -14.60 -15.22 -0.45
CA ASP A 287 -14.01 -15.48 0.87
C ASP A 287 -15.12 -15.90 1.85
N VAL A 288 -14.80 -16.80 2.76
CA VAL A 288 -15.76 -17.40 3.68
C VAL A 288 -16.19 -16.43 4.79
N SER A 289 -15.31 -15.50 5.16
CA SER A 289 -15.37 -14.74 6.42
C SER A 289 -15.17 -13.23 6.27
N ARG A 290 -14.39 -12.78 5.28
CA ARG A 290 -13.99 -11.38 5.12
C ARG A 290 -14.94 -10.62 4.19
N THR A 291 -15.32 -9.44 4.63
CA THR A 291 -16.31 -8.61 3.95
C THR A 291 -15.65 -7.72 2.90
N LEU A 292 -16.47 -7.09 2.05
CA LEU A 292 -16.01 -6.08 1.11
C LEU A 292 -15.36 -4.86 1.79
N THR A 293 -15.66 -4.59 3.06
CA THR A 293 -14.97 -3.53 3.82
C THR A 293 -13.45 -3.71 3.85
N VAL A 294 -12.93 -4.95 3.83
CA VAL A 294 -11.48 -5.19 3.73
C VAL A 294 -10.90 -4.57 2.46
N VAL A 295 -11.59 -4.73 1.34
CA VAL A 295 -11.15 -4.22 0.03
C VAL A 295 -11.18 -2.70 0.02
N GLN A 296 -12.30 -2.14 0.48
CA GLN A 296 -12.57 -0.72 0.41
C GLN A 296 -11.71 0.09 1.38
N TRP A 297 -11.45 -0.45 2.58
CA TRP A 297 -10.45 0.11 3.49
C TRP A 297 -9.03 -0.01 2.94
N THR A 298 -8.66 -1.15 2.34
CA THR A 298 -7.34 -1.30 1.70
C THR A 298 -7.12 -0.25 0.62
N GLN A 299 -8.12 0.00 -0.23
CA GLN A 299 -8.04 1.02 -1.27
C GLN A 299 -7.95 2.43 -0.68
N PHE A 300 -8.76 2.74 0.34
CA PHE A 300 -8.72 4.03 1.04
C PHE A 300 -7.33 4.30 1.65
N ILE A 301 -6.76 3.34 2.38
CA ILE A 301 -5.42 3.44 2.98
C ILE A 301 -4.32 3.50 1.92
N THR A 302 -4.44 2.74 0.84
CA THR A 302 -3.48 2.80 -0.28
C THR A 302 -3.47 4.18 -0.91
N ASN A 303 -4.65 4.79 -1.09
CA ASN A 303 -4.75 6.13 -1.64
C ASN A 303 -4.17 7.20 -0.69
N ASP A 304 -4.21 6.96 0.63
CA ASP A 304 -3.68 7.88 1.64
C ASP A 304 -2.16 7.98 1.66
N ILE A 305 -1.50 6.83 1.50
CA ILE A 305 -0.03 6.77 1.58
C ILE A 305 0.63 6.77 0.20
N SER A 306 -0.14 6.58 -0.88
CA SER A 306 0.43 6.45 -2.23
C SER A 306 -0.45 7.00 -3.35
N TYR A 307 0.15 7.82 -4.19
CA TYR A 307 -0.39 8.30 -5.46
C TYR A 307 0.75 8.34 -6.48
N THR A 308 0.78 7.42 -7.45
CA THR A 308 1.77 7.47 -8.54
C THR A 308 1.19 8.21 -9.73
N PRO A 309 1.61 9.45 -10.03
CA PRO A 309 1.13 10.18 -11.20
C PRO A 309 1.77 9.66 -12.49
N MET A 310 1.08 9.79 -13.62
CA MET A 310 1.61 9.46 -14.95
C MET A 310 2.18 10.69 -15.67
N ARG A 311 3.03 10.45 -16.67
CA ARG A 311 3.61 11.53 -17.49
C ARG A 311 2.58 12.20 -18.41
N LYS A 312 2.85 13.47 -18.73
CA LYS A 312 2.16 14.26 -19.76
C LYS A 312 3.20 14.82 -20.73
N MET A 313 2.74 15.31 -21.88
CA MET A 313 3.59 15.99 -22.85
C MET A 313 4.26 17.22 -22.20
N VAL A 314 5.58 17.33 -22.30
CA VAL A 314 6.40 18.34 -21.62
C VAL A 314 6.12 19.74 -22.17
N SER A 315 5.94 19.89 -23.48
CA SER A 315 5.77 21.21 -24.11
C SER A 315 4.32 21.71 -24.12
N SER A 316 3.34 20.81 -24.11
CA SER A 316 1.92 21.18 -24.22
C SER A 316 1.10 20.94 -22.95
N GLY A 317 1.61 20.17 -21.99
CA GLY A 317 0.87 19.73 -20.80
C GLY A 317 -0.27 18.74 -21.09
N LYS A 318 -0.51 18.38 -22.36
CA LYS A 318 -1.58 17.48 -22.77
C LYS A 318 -1.31 16.02 -22.38
N PRO A 319 -2.35 15.21 -22.16
CA PRO A 319 -2.20 13.78 -21.92
C PRO A 319 -1.57 13.06 -23.12
N ILE A 320 -0.83 11.98 -22.85
CA ILE A 320 -0.20 11.15 -23.88
C ILE A 320 -1.15 10.00 -24.24
N SER A 321 -1.37 9.78 -25.54
CA SER A 321 -2.02 8.57 -26.05
C SER A 321 -0.99 7.67 -26.73
N CYS A 322 -1.00 6.39 -26.36
CA CYS A 322 -0.08 5.37 -26.86
C CYS A 322 -0.73 4.35 -27.80
N CYS A 323 -2.06 4.40 -27.91
CA CYS A 323 -2.84 3.58 -28.81
C CYS A 323 -3.70 4.46 -29.70
N ARG A 324 -3.99 3.97 -30.91
CA ARG A 324 -4.99 4.58 -31.78
C ARG A 324 -6.39 4.36 -31.19
N SER A 325 -7.32 5.23 -31.54
CA SER A 325 -8.73 5.12 -31.16
C SER A 325 -9.40 3.84 -31.70
N ASP A 326 -8.88 3.27 -32.79
CA ASP A 326 -9.33 1.99 -33.36
C ASP A 326 -8.76 0.75 -32.64
N GLY A 327 -8.02 0.94 -31.55
CA GLY A 327 -7.44 -0.15 -30.74
C GLY A 327 -6.12 -0.70 -31.27
N ASN A 328 -5.52 -0.14 -32.32
CA ASN A 328 -4.21 -0.56 -32.84
C ASN A 328 -3.04 0.28 -32.32
N ALA A 329 -1.83 -0.22 -32.52
CA ALA A 329 -0.61 0.51 -32.17
C ALA A 329 -0.42 1.76 -33.05
N LEU A 330 0.15 2.81 -32.48
CA LEU A 330 0.56 4.00 -33.22
C LEU A 330 1.75 3.69 -34.14
N SER A 331 1.83 4.41 -35.28
CA SER A 331 3.04 4.39 -36.09
C SER A 331 4.21 5.03 -35.32
N PRO A 332 5.46 4.58 -35.51
CA PRO A 332 6.61 5.07 -34.74
C PRO A 332 6.77 6.61 -34.74
N ARG A 333 6.40 7.27 -35.84
CA ARG A 333 6.45 8.74 -35.97
C ARG A 333 5.48 9.52 -35.08
N TYR A 334 4.47 8.84 -34.53
CA TYR A 334 3.43 9.41 -33.65
C TYR A 334 3.49 8.84 -32.24
N MET A 335 4.47 7.98 -31.95
CA MET A 335 4.63 7.34 -30.65
C MET A 335 5.46 8.26 -29.75
N HIS A 336 4.88 8.69 -28.63
CA HIS A 336 5.62 9.45 -27.64
C HIS A 336 6.68 8.57 -26.94
N PRO A 337 7.88 9.06 -26.61
CA PRO A 337 8.92 8.26 -25.95
C PRO A 337 8.51 7.69 -24.58
N ASP A 338 7.56 8.34 -23.91
CA ASP A 338 7.00 7.89 -22.64
C ASP A 338 5.87 6.85 -22.78
N CYS A 339 5.59 6.38 -24.00
CA CYS A 339 4.67 5.29 -24.22
C CYS A 339 5.31 3.94 -23.90
N SER A 340 4.57 3.11 -23.17
CA SER A 340 4.92 1.70 -22.95
C SER A 340 3.68 0.83 -23.10
N ALA A 341 2.99 1.01 -24.24
CA ALA A 341 1.72 0.36 -24.53
C ALA A 341 1.80 -1.16 -24.38
N ILE A 342 0.72 -1.74 -23.86
CA ILE A 342 0.59 -3.18 -23.68
C ILE A 342 0.07 -3.78 -24.99
N ILE A 343 0.90 -4.62 -25.61
CA ILE A 343 0.51 -5.32 -26.84
C ILE A 343 -0.47 -6.43 -26.51
N VAL A 344 -1.60 -6.44 -27.21
CA VAL A 344 -2.65 -7.45 -27.07
C VAL A 344 -2.52 -8.44 -28.23
N PRO A 345 -2.37 -9.76 -27.95
CA PRO A 345 -2.26 -10.78 -28.99
C PRO A 345 -3.49 -10.87 -29.89
N ASP A 346 -3.32 -11.26 -31.16
CA ASP A 346 -4.43 -11.42 -32.11
C ASP A 346 -5.49 -12.43 -31.65
N ARG A 347 -5.04 -13.48 -30.97
CA ARG A 347 -5.88 -14.56 -30.44
C ARG A 347 -6.29 -14.32 -28.98
N ASP A 348 -6.21 -13.07 -28.50
CA ASP A 348 -6.73 -12.75 -27.17
C ASP A 348 -8.23 -13.11 -27.09
N PRO A 349 -8.66 -13.84 -26.06
CA PRO A 349 -10.03 -14.35 -26.00
C PRO A 349 -11.08 -13.26 -25.85
N VAL A 350 -10.71 -12.06 -25.36
CA VAL A 350 -11.64 -10.95 -25.11
C VAL A 350 -11.39 -9.84 -26.13
N TYR A 351 -10.23 -9.19 -26.06
CA TYR A 351 -9.88 -8.05 -26.92
C TYR A 351 -9.69 -8.44 -28.38
N GLY A 352 -9.30 -9.70 -28.63
CA GLY A 352 -9.10 -10.27 -29.97
C GLY A 352 -10.34 -10.12 -30.85
N GLN A 353 -11.50 -10.43 -30.27
CA GLN A 353 -12.83 -10.41 -30.90
C GLN A 353 -13.29 -8.99 -31.27
N HIS A 354 -12.81 -7.98 -30.55
CA HIS A 354 -13.10 -6.57 -30.79
C HIS A 354 -12.02 -5.86 -31.61
N TYR A 355 -11.11 -6.61 -32.24
CA TYR A 355 -9.99 -6.08 -33.03
C TYR A 355 -9.06 -5.12 -32.26
N VAL A 356 -9.04 -5.20 -30.93
CA VAL A 356 -8.12 -4.42 -30.09
C VAL A 356 -6.77 -5.14 -29.98
N ARG A 357 -5.70 -4.44 -30.34
CA ARG A 357 -4.30 -4.94 -30.37
C ARG A 357 -3.34 -4.12 -29.51
N CYS A 358 -3.82 -3.01 -28.97
CA CYS A 358 -3.06 -2.07 -28.15
C CYS A 358 -3.91 -1.65 -26.95
N MET A 359 -3.36 -1.81 -25.75
CA MET A 359 -3.91 -1.26 -24.52
C MET A 359 -3.01 -0.12 -24.03
N ASN A 360 -3.62 1.04 -23.79
CA ASN A 360 -2.91 2.27 -23.50
C ASN A 360 -2.15 2.17 -22.17
N TYR A 361 -0.87 2.52 -22.17
CA TYR A 361 -0.08 2.64 -20.96
C TYR A 361 1.00 3.72 -21.16
N VAL A 362 0.99 4.72 -20.28
CA VAL A 362 1.95 5.82 -20.23
C VAL A 362 2.79 5.63 -18.97
N ARG A 363 4.10 5.87 -19.08
CA ARG A 363 5.02 5.68 -17.95
C ARG A 363 4.74 6.63 -16.79
N SER A 364 5.10 6.18 -15.58
CA SER A 364 4.98 6.97 -14.36
C SER A 364 5.91 8.19 -14.37
N LEU A 365 5.46 9.26 -13.74
CA LEU A 365 6.22 10.51 -13.60
C LEU A 365 7.38 10.29 -12.61
N PRO A 366 8.62 10.66 -12.99
CA PRO A 366 9.76 10.53 -12.10
C PRO A 366 9.87 11.68 -11.12
N VAL A 367 10.72 11.51 -10.12
CA VAL A 367 11.19 12.58 -9.23
C VAL A 367 12.67 12.37 -8.92
N LEU A 368 13.38 13.43 -8.52
CA LEU A 368 14.74 13.31 -8.06
C LEU A 368 14.80 12.50 -6.77
N LYS A 369 15.86 11.71 -6.62
CA LYS A 369 16.12 10.93 -5.42
C LYS A 369 16.33 11.85 -4.21
N SER A 370 15.96 11.37 -3.03
CA SER A 370 16.16 12.08 -1.76
C SER A 370 17.63 12.43 -1.50
N ASP A 371 18.55 11.57 -1.95
CA ASP A 371 20.01 11.74 -1.81
C ASP A 371 20.64 12.63 -2.89
N CYS A 372 19.84 13.18 -3.83
CA CYS A 372 20.32 14.07 -4.90
C CYS A 372 21.44 13.44 -5.76
N THR A 373 21.32 12.16 -6.11
CA THR A 373 22.29 11.46 -6.97
C THR A 373 21.77 11.18 -8.38
N PHE A 374 22.69 10.94 -9.31
CA PHE A 374 22.36 10.33 -10.61
C PHE A 374 21.91 8.86 -10.43
N GLY A 375 21.52 8.18 -11.50
CA GLY A 375 21.30 6.73 -11.51
C GLY A 375 19.94 6.33 -12.05
N PRO A 376 19.43 5.15 -11.65
CA PRO A 376 18.12 4.68 -12.05
C PRO A 376 17.02 5.68 -11.69
N ILE A 377 15.98 5.68 -12.52
CA ILE A 377 14.78 6.47 -12.31
C ILE A 377 14.05 6.07 -11.02
N GLU A 378 13.66 7.07 -10.24
CA GLU A 378 12.71 6.90 -9.15
C GLU A 378 11.36 7.54 -9.49
N GLN A 379 10.28 6.85 -9.11
CA GLN A 379 8.92 7.30 -9.36
C GLN A 379 8.42 8.17 -8.20
N MET A 380 7.61 9.17 -8.54
CA MET A 380 7.04 10.09 -7.57
C MET A 380 5.89 9.46 -6.80
N ASN A 381 5.85 9.72 -5.49
CA ASN A 381 4.63 9.68 -4.70
C ASN A 381 4.06 11.09 -4.57
N GLN A 382 2.91 11.37 -5.19
CA GLN A 382 2.24 12.67 -5.09
C GLN A 382 1.48 12.83 -3.75
N ALA A 383 1.15 11.73 -3.07
CA ALA A 383 0.59 11.75 -1.72
C ALA A 383 1.71 11.92 -0.68
N SER A 384 1.36 12.37 0.53
CA SER A 384 2.27 12.22 1.68
C SER A 384 2.50 10.72 1.95
N HIS A 385 3.64 10.38 2.54
CA HIS A 385 3.97 8.97 2.84
C HIS A 385 3.40 8.49 4.18
N PHE A 386 2.63 9.35 4.86
CA PHE A 386 2.07 9.09 6.19
C PHE A 386 0.60 8.67 6.10
N LEU A 387 0.13 7.95 7.12
CA LEU A 387 -1.31 7.72 7.34
C LEU A 387 -1.90 8.96 8.02
N ASP A 388 -2.20 9.99 7.24
CA ASP A 388 -2.58 11.32 7.74
C ASP A 388 -3.87 11.86 7.11
N GLY A 389 -4.66 11.00 6.46
CA GLY A 389 -5.92 11.40 5.86
C GLY A 389 -5.75 12.40 4.71
N SER A 390 -4.59 12.42 4.03
CA SER A 390 -4.34 13.22 2.83
C SER A 390 -5.41 12.98 1.74
N THR A 391 -6.03 11.80 1.72
CA THR A 391 -7.21 11.53 0.86
C THR A 391 -8.42 12.42 1.15
N ILE A 392 -8.56 12.93 2.37
CA ILE A 392 -9.64 13.82 2.81
C ILE A 392 -9.18 15.27 2.73
N TYR A 393 -7.96 15.55 3.20
CA TYR A 393 -7.48 16.91 3.44
C TYR A 393 -6.59 17.48 2.33
N GLY A 394 -6.19 16.66 1.36
CA GLY A 394 -5.25 17.00 0.30
C GLY A 394 -3.80 16.87 0.75
N SER A 395 -2.89 16.79 -0.23
CA SER A 395 -1.44 16.75 -0.01
C SER A 395 -0.74 18.10 -0.27
N THR A 396 -1.52 19.16 -0.57
CA THR A 396 -1.00 20.53 -0.74
C THR A 396 -1.85 21.53 0.02
N LEU A 397 -1.24 22.62 0.48
CA LEU A 397 -1.95 23.67 1.21
C LEU A 397 -3.04 24.32 0.33
N LYS A 398 -2.79 24.46 -0.97
CA LYS A 398 -3.78 24.96 -1.94
C LYS A 398 -5.03 24.07 -1.92
N LYS A 399 -4.86 22.76 -2.09
CA LYS A 399 -5.98 21.81 -2.10
C LYS A 399 -6.71 21.75 -0.76
N SER A 400 -5.97 21.73 0.35
CA SER A 400 -6.55 21.77 1.70
C SER A 400 -7.44 23.00 1.92
N ARG A 401 -7.00 24.19 1.48
CA ARG A 401 -7.78 25.42 1.55
C ARG A 401 -9.03 25.37 0.68
N GLU A 402 -8.91 24.83 -0.54
CA GLU A 402 -10.05 24.64 -1.43
C GLU A 402 -11.12 23.74 -0.79
N LEU A 403 -10.77 22.75 0.02
CA LEU A 403 -11.74 21.83 0.62
C LEU A 403 -12.44 22.40 1.88
N ARG A 404 -11.94 23.50 2.44
CA ARG A 404 -12.43 24.10 3.68
C ARG A 404 -13.57 25.09 3.46
N GLU A 405 -14.50 25.09 4.40
CA GLU A 405 -15.58 26.10 4.47
C GLU A 405 -15.09 27.40 5.11
N PHE A 406 -14.04 27.34 5.95
CA PHE A 406 -13.55 28.44 6.80
C PHE A 406 -14.59 28.99 7.78
N GLU A 407 -15.55 28.14 8.13
CA GLU A 407 -16.54 28.41 9.17
C GLU A 407 -16.64 27.20 10.11
N GLY A 408 -16.47 27.43 11.42
CA GLY A 408 -16.60 26.39 12.45
C GLY A 408 -15.62 25.22 12.32
N GLY A 409 -14.51 25.41 11.61
CA GLY A 409 -13.51 24.38 11.33
C GLY A 409 -13.97 23.33 10.32
N ARG A 410 -15.05 23.57 9.56
CA ARG A 410 -15.69 22.58 8.69
C ARG A 410 -15.04 22.48 7.31
N LEU A 411 -15.24 21.32 6.68
CA LEU A 411 -15.03 21.10 5.26
C LEU A 411 -16.31 21.43 4.47
N ARG A 412 -16.14 21.94 3.24
CA ARG A 412 -17.27 22.22 2.32
C ARG A 412 -18.04 20.94 2.02
N VAL A 413 -19.34 21.04 1.82
CA VAL A 413 -20.21 19.91 1.48
C VAL A 413 -21.16 20.26 0.34
N HIS A 414 -21.60 19.27 -0.40
CA HIS A 414 -22.75 19.35 -1.30
C HIS A 414 -23.97 18.77 -0.59
N ARG A 415 -25.13 19.46 -0.62
CA ARG A 415 -26.37 18.91 -0.08
C ARG A 415 -27.21 18.28 -1.19
N GLY A 416 -27.51 16.99 -1.03
CA GLY A 416 -28.42 16.23 -1.90
C GLY A 416 -29.39 15.42 -1.06
N ASN A 417 -30.69 15.44 -1.38
CA ASN A 417 -31.72 14.68 -0.67
C ASN A 417 -31.64 14.82 0.88
N ASP A 418 -31.50 16.05 1.37
CA ASP A 418 -31.37 16.39 2.80
C ASP A 418 -30.15 15.79 3.53
N HIS A 419 -29.14 15.34 2.79
CA HIS A 419 -27.91 14.78 3.33
C HIS A 419 -26.66 15.48 2.79
N ASP A 420 -25.62 15.55 3.63
CA ASP A 420 -24.32 16.14 3.25
C ASP A 420 -23.46 15.10 2.51
N PHE A 421 -22.99 15.45 1.32
CA PHE A 421 -22.04 14.69 0.50
C PHE A 421 -20.77 15.51 0.28
N LEU A 422 -19.77 14.89 -0.35
CA LEU A 422 -18.56 15.59 -0.76
C LEU A 422 -18.90 16.77 -1.69
N PRO A 423 -18.14 17.88 -1.66
CA PRO A 423 -18.35 18.99 -2.58
C PRO A 423 -18.18 18.53 -4.03
N ILE A 424 -18.81 19.22 -4.99
CA ILE A 424 -18.68 18.91 -6.42
C ILE A 424 -17.58 19.79 -7.03
N ALA A 425 -16.68 19.19 -7.79
CA ALA A 425 -15.61 19.89 -8.48
C ALA A 425 -16.17 20.79 -9.60
N GLU A 426 -15.76 22.06 -9.62
CA GLU A 426 -16.13 23.02 -10.65
C GLU A 426 -15.60 22.56 -12.03
N ASN A 427 -16.44 22.65 -13.07
CA ASN A 427 -16.08 22.33 -14.46
C ASN A 427 -15.56 20.89 -14.72
N SER A 428 -16.02 19.90 -13.95
CA SER A 428 -15.69 18.50 -14.21
C SER A 428 -16.67 17.85 -15.19
N SER A 429 -16.23 17.64 -16.44
CA SER A 429 -16.99 16.91 -17.47
C SER A 429 -16.70 15.40 -17.49
N GLU A 430 -15.75 14.97 -16.66
CA GLU A 430 -15.19 13.64 -16.61
C GLU A 430 -16.11 12.62 -15.93
N CYS A 431 -16.86 13.07 -14.92
CA CYS A 431 -17.86 12.26 -14.24
C CYS A 431 -19.27 12.61 -14.73
N LYS A 432 -20.16 11.61 -14.73
CA LYS A 432 -21.58 11.86 -15.04
C LYS A 432 -22.20 12.72 -13.93
N ASN A 433 -22.70 13.91 -14.30
CA ASN A 433 -23.32 14.89 -13.40
C ASN A 433 -22.36 15.52 -12.35
N GLY A 434 -21.06 15.62 -12.67
CA GLY A 434 -20.05 16.24 -11.81
C GLY A 434 -19.28 15.23 -10.96
N CYS A 435 -17.98 15.48 -10.80
CA CYS A 435 -17.11 14.69 -9.92
C CYS A 435 -17.17 15.23 -8.49
N TYR A 436 -17.06 14.36 -7.50
CA TYR A 436 -16.77 14.77 -6.13
C TYR A 436 -15.36 15.32 -6.03
N ASP A 437 -15.22 16.36 -5.22
CA ASP A 437 -13.98 17.00 -4.87
C ASP A 437 -13.54 16.58 -3.46
N SER A 438 -12.31 16.08 -3.35
CA SER A 438 -11.74 15.57 -2.11
C SER A 438 -10.23 15.81 -2.11
N GLY A 439 -9.53 15.37 -1.06
CA GLY A 439 -8.06 15.42 -1.03
C GLY A 439 -7.41 14.58 -2.12
N ASP A 440 -8.13 13.57 -2.62
CA ASP A 440 -7.72 12.66 -3.67
C ASP A 440 -8.80 12.48 -4.75
N ASN A 441 -8.42 12.67 -6.03
CA ASN A 441 -9.36 12.60 -7.17
C ASN A 441 -9.89 11.19 -7.45
N ARG A 442 -9.21 10.13 -6.99
CA ARG A 442 -9.62 8.73 -7.17
C ARG A 442 -10.84 8.37 -6.33
N VAL A 443 -11.33 9.28 -5.47
CA VAL A 443 -12.64 9.16 -4.81
C VAL A 443 -13.77 8.85 -5.80
N ASN A 444 -13.63 9.32 -7.04
CA ASN A 444 -14.61 9.17 -8.11
C ASN A 444 -14.57 7.80 -8.82
N THR A 445 -13.57 6.96 -8.53
CA THR A 445 -13.31 5.71 -9.25
C THR A 445 -14.52 4.79 -9.22
N HIS A 446 -15.16 4.55 -8.07
CA HIS A 446 -16.39 3.76 -7.97
C HIS A 446 -17.22 4.12 -6.72
N PRO A 447 -18.52 3.74 -6.63
CA PRO A 447 -19.43 4.21 -5.59
C PRO A 447 -19.07 3.82 -4.15
N GLN A 448 -18.44 2.66 -3.95
CA GLN A 448 -18.06 2.20 -2.60
C GLN A 448 -16.95 3.08 -2.01
N LEU A 449 -16.00 3.51 -2.84
CA LEU A 449 -14.94 4.42 -2.40
C LEU A 449 -15.49 5.83 -2.13
N ALA A 450 -16.38 6.33 -2.99
CA ALA A 450 -17.07 7.61 -2.76
C ALA A 450 -17.87 7.59 -1.44
N ALA A 451 -18.53 6.48 -1.11
CA ALA A 451 -19.23 6.32 0.16
C ALA A 451 -18.27 6.36 1.37
N ILE A 452 -17.10 5.71 1.29
CA ILE A 452 -16.09 5.75 2.37
C ILE A 452 -15.50 7.15 2.55
N HIS A 453 -15.18 7.87 1.47
CA HIS A 453 -14.72 9.25 1.61
C HIS A 453 -15.80 10.15 2.22
N THR A 454 -17.07 9.95 1.83
CA THR A 454 -18.19 10.73 2.37
C THR A 454 -18.37 10.53 3.88
N ILE A 455 -18.28 9.29 4.41
CA ILE A 455 -18.40 9.08 5.86
C ILE A 455 -17.26 9.74 6.64
N TRP A 456 -16.03 9.75 6.12
CA TRP A 456 -14.90 10.39 6.79
C TRP A 456 -14.97 11.91 6.74
N HIS A 457 -15.49 12.45 5.65
CA HIS A 457 -15.78 13.88 5.51
C HIS A 457 -16.87 14.33 6.49
N ARG A 458 -17.92 13.51 6.65
CA ARG A 458 -18.97 13.72 7.66
C ARG A 458 -18.41 13.63 9.07
N GLU A 459 -17.52 12.69 9.34
CA GLU A 459 -16.91 12.51 10.66
C GLU A 459 -16.11 13.75 11.07
N HIS A 460 -15.32 14.31 10.17
CA HIS A 460 -14.62 15.58 10.40
C HIS A 460 -15.61 16.69 10.79
N ASN A 461 -16.68 16.89 10.00
CA ASN A 461 -17.67 17.93 10.27
C ASN A 461 -18.47 17.66 11.56
N ARG A 462 -18.69 16.39 11.92
CA ARG A 462 -19.33 15.98 13.19
C ARG A 462 -18.47 16.36 14.38
N ILE A 463 -17.18 16.02 14.33
CA ILE A 463 -16.19 16.36 15.36
C ILE A 463 -16.03 17.88 15.48
N ALA A 464 -15.84 18.59 14.36
CA ALA A 464 -15.68 20.05 14.36
C ALA A 464 -16.87 20.77 15.01
N ARG A 465 -18.10 20.39 14.66
CA ARG A 465 -19.32 20.90 15.30
C ARG A 465 -19.32 20.65 16.80
N LYS A 466 -18.99 19.42 17.23
CA LYS A 466 -19.02 19.08 18.65
C LYS A 466 -17.93 19.80 19.45
N LEU A 467 -16.74 19.96 18.88
CA LEU A 467 -15.65 20.72 19.48
C LEU A 467 -16.02 22.20 19.61
N ALA A 468 -16.72 22.79 18.64
CA ALA A 468 -17.19 24.17 18.70
C ALA A 468 -18.20 24.38 19.85
N GLU A 469 -19.08 23.40 20.10
CA GLU A 469 -20.00 23.42 21.25
C GLU A 469 -19.24 23.33 22.58
N LEU A 470 -18.23 22.44 22.68
CA LEU A 470 -17.47 22.20 23.90
C LEU A 470 -16.48 23.32 24.23
N ASN A 471 -15.92 23.95 23.19
CA ASN A 471 -14.92 25.01 23.29
C ASN A 471 -15.33 26.24 22.43
N PRO A 472 -16.33 27.03 22.85
CA PRO A 472 -16.83 28.17 22.07
C PRO A 472 -15.79 29.27 21.79
N HIS A 473 -14.65 29.26 22.48
CA HIS A 473 -13.54 30.21 22.29
C HIS A 473 -12.52 29.78 21.23
N TRP A 474 -12.61 28.55 20.70
CA TRP A 474 -11.70 28.08 19.67
C TRP A 474 -11.97 28.77 18.32
N SER A 475 -10.90 29.12 17.61
CA SER A 475 -10.98 29.68 16.26
C SER A 475 -11.31 28.61 15.22
N ASP A 476 -11.75 29.03 14.02
CA ASP A 476 -11.94 28.14 12.86
C ASP A 476 -10.73 27.24 12.62
N GLU A 477 -9.52 27.81 12.62
CA GLU A 477 -8.28 27.05 12.42
C GLU A 477 -8.04 26.01 13.51
N THR A 478 -8.33 26.35 14.78
CA THR A 478 -8.16 25.42 15.90
C THR A 478 -9.14 24.25 15.76
N LEU A 479 -10.40 24.54 15.44
CA LEU A 479 -11.44 23.54 15.22
C LEU A 479 -11.09 22.62 14.06
N TYR A 480 -10.66 23.17 12.92
CA TYR A 480 -10.24 22.39 11.76
C TYR A 480 -9.07 21.45 12.10
N GLN A 481 -8.02 21.98 12.74
CA GLN A 481 -6.83 21.19 13.03
C GLN A 481 -7.08 20.12 14.11
N GLU A 482 -7.86 20.41 15.16
CA GLU A 482 -8.23 19.40 16.15
C GLU A 482 -9.14 18.32 15.55
N ALA A 483 -10.14 18.69 14.76
CA ALA A 483 -10.99 17.72 14.07
C ALA A 483 -10.18 16.85 13.10
N ARG A 484 -9.30 17.46 12.29
CA ARG A 484 -8.35 16.73 11.42
C ARG A 484 -7.48 15.78 12.22
N ARG A 485 -6.90 16.25 13.33
CA ARG A 485 -6.01 15.45 14.18
C ARG A 485 -6.72 14.24 14.80
N ILE A 486 -7.97 14.39 15.25
CA ILE A 486 -8.78 13.28 15.79
C ILE A 486 -9.12 12.28 14.69
N VAL A 487 -9.61 12.72 13.53
CA VAL A 487 -9.93 11.83 12.40
C VAL A 487 -8.70 11.03 11.97
N ILE A 488 -7.54 11.66 11.87
CA ILE A 488 -6.28 10.96 11.57
C ILE A 488 -5.99 9.88 12.63
N ALA A 489 -6.17 10.21 13.90
CA ALA A 489 -5.98 9.24 14.98
C ALA A 489 -6.94 8.06 14.89
N GLU A 490 -8.20 8.29 14.51
CA GLU A 490 -9.19 7.23 14.29
C GLU A 490 -8.80 6.32 13.11
N ILE A 491 -8.39 6.90 11.98
CA ILE A 491 -7.93 6.15 10.80
C ILE A 491 -6.69 5.31 11.15
N GLN A 492 -5.70 5.90 11.82
CA GLN A 492 -4.51 5.19 12.28
C GLN A 492 -4.90 4.05 13.24
N HIS A 493 -5.76 4.31 14.22
CA HIS A 493 -6.17 3.31 15.20
C HIS A 493 -6.90 2.12 14.55
N ILE A 494 -7.91 2.38 13.71
CA ILE A 494 -8.68 1.35 12.99
C ILE A 494 -7.74 0.52 12.11
N THR A 495 -6.82 1.16 11.41
CA THR A 495 -5.86 0.47 10.52
C THR A 495 -5.01 -0.55 11.26
N TYR A 496 -4.45 -0.19 12.43
CA TYR A 496 -3.57 -1.09 13.18
C TYR A 496 -4.31 -2.06 14.11
N LYS A 497 -5.47 -1.68 14.66
CA LYS A 497 -6.26 -2.52 15.56
C LYS A 497 -7.14 -3.53 14.83
N GLU A 498 -7.78 -3.11 13.74
CA GLU A 498 -8.82 -3.91 13.09
C GLU A 498 -8.36 -4.48 11.75
N TRP A 499 -7.79 -3.66 10.86
CA TRP A 499 -7.49 -4.07 9.49
C TRP A 499 -6.20 -4.88 9.34
N LEU A 500 -5.07 -4.42 9.88
CA LEU A 500 -3.78 -5.14 9.77
C LEU A 500 -3.84 -6.59 10.29
N PRO A 501 -4.50 -6.89 11.42
CA PRO A 501 -4.65 -8.28 11.88
C PRO A 501 -5.47 -9.17 10.94
N ILE A 502 -6.37 -8.62 10.13
CA ILE A 502 -7.13 -9.38 9.12
C ILE A 502 -6.22 -9.78 7.95
N LEU A 503 -5.29 -8.88 7.57
CA LEU A 503 -4.35 -9.12 6.48
C LEU A 503 -3.21 -10.06 6.88
N LEU A 504 -2.52 -9.73 7.96
CA LEU A 504 -1.28 -10.40 8.37
C LEU A 504 -1.53 -11.63 9.26
N GLY A 505 -2.69 -11.68 9.90
CA GLY A 505 -3.04 -12.66 10.93
C GLY A 505 -2.75 -12.15 12.34
N LYS A 506 -3.72 -12.34 13.25
CA LYS A 506 -3.69 -11.80 14.62
C LYS A 506 -2.44 -12.25 15.39
N ARG A 507 -2.01 -13.49 15.22
CA ARG A 507 -0.83 -14.01 15.92
C ARG A 507 0.44 -13.34 15.43
N TYR A 508 0.59 -13.24 14.10
CA TYR A 508 1.75 -12.61 13.48
C TYR A 508 1.83 -11.11 13.83
N THR A 509 0.72 -10.37 13.71
CA THR A 509 0.68 -8.93 14.06
C THR A 509 1.09 -8.65 15.50
N ARG A 510 0.69 -9.51 16.45
CA ARG A 510 1.13 -9.41 17.85
C ARG A 510 2.61 -9.75 18.00
N ALA A 511 3.08 -10.82 17.37
CA ALA A 511 4.46 -11.29 17.47
C ALA A 511 5.47 -10.25 16.98
N ILE A 512 5.10 -9.45 15.97
CA ILE A 512 5.97 -8.39 15.42
C ILE A 512 5.77 -7.02 16.07
N GLY A 513 5.00 -6.92 17.16
CA GLY A 513 4.80 -5.66 17.90
C GLY A 513 3.90 -4.62 17.21
N LEU A 514 3.16 -5.00 16.16
CA LEU A 514 2.23 -4.09 15.47
C LEU A 514 0.87 -3.99 16.15
N ALA A 515 0.57 -4.86 17.12
CA ALA A 515 -0.63 -4.74 17.92
C ALA A 515 -0.64 -3.41 18.70
N VAL A 516 -1.78 -2.74 18.70
CA VAL A 516 -1.98 -1.51 19.47
C VAL A 516 -2.01 -1.83 20.97
N GLY A 517 -1.26 -1.07 21.76
CA GLY A 517 -1.19 -1.19 23.22
C GLY A 517 -2.04 -0.15 23.96
N ASN A 518 -2.09 -0.29 25.29
CA ASN A 518 -2.83 0.60 26.20
C ASN A 518 -1.99 1.77 26.75
N SER A 519 -0.68 1.79 26.49
CA SER A 519 0.22 2.89 26.86
C SER A 519 0.68 3.65 25.61
N TYR A 520 1.25 4.83 25.81
CA TYR A 520 1.92 5.51 24.71
C TYR A 520 3.03 4.64 24.11
N SER A 521 3.21 4.80 22.80
CA SER A 521 4.33 4.26 22.04
C SER A 521 5.58 5.12 22.24
N ARG A 522 6.72 4.45 22.46
CA ARG A 522 8.06 5.06 22.49
C ARG A 522 8.90 4.64 21.28
N ASN A 523 8.24 4.14 20.23
CA ASN A 523 8.89 3.48 19.10
C ASN A 523 9.28 4.45 17.98
N TYR A 524 9.09 5.77 18.15
CA TYR A 524 9.48 6.72 17.11
C TYR A 524 11.01 6.68 16.92
N ASN A 525 11.43 6.56 15.66
CA ASN A 525 12.83 6.56 15.25
C ASN A 525 13.03 7.65 14.18
N SER A 526 13.87 8.65 14.48
CA SER A 526 14.23 9.72 13.54
C SER A 526 15.27 9.31 12.49
N GLU A 527 15.99 8.21 12.72
CA GLU A 527 17.04 7.76 11.80
C GLU A 527 16.48 6.96 10.60
N ASP A 528 15.24 6.47 10.69
CA ASP A 528 14.60 5.66 9.67
C ASP A 528 13.79 6.52 8.69
N GLU A 529 13.94 6.27 7.39
CA GLU A 529 13.18 6.97 6.34
C GLU A 529 11.69 6.53 6.34
N PRO A 530 10.72 7.46 6.38
CA PRO A 530 9.29 7.15 6.44
C PRO A 530 8.66 6.79 5.10
N ALA A 531 9.36 7.02 3.99
CA ALA A 531 8.81 6.90 2.65
C ALA A 531 8.17 5.52 2.40
N VAL A 532 7.07 5.49 1.66
CA VAL A 532 6.45 4.26 1.17
C VAL A 532 7.38 3.59 0.16
N SER A 533 7.51 2.28 0.27
CA SER A 533 8.30 1.49 -0.67
C SER A 533 7.58 1.34 -2.00
N ASN A 534 8.34 1.43 -3.08
CA ASN A 534 7.82 1.29 -4.45
C ASN A 534 7.15 -0.08 -4.65
N GLU A 535 7.72 -1.12 -4.03
CA GLU A 535 7.22 -2.49 -3.99
C GLU A 535 5.82 -2.59 -3.38
N VAL A 536 5.57 -1.90 -2.28
CA VAL A 536 4.29 -1.97 -1.58
C VAL A 536 3.21 -1.16 -2.31
N ALA A 537 3.54 0.03 -2.79
CA ALA A 537 2.63 0.87 -3.56
C ALA A 537 2.24 0.24 -4.91
N THR A 538 3.22 -0.34 -5.61
CA THR A 538 3.05 -0.79 -7.01
C THR A 538 2.64 -2.26 -7.13
N ALA A 539 2.94 -3.10 -6.13
CA ALA A 539 2.63 -4.52 -6.19
C ALA A 539 1.87 -5.02 -4.96
N ALA A 540 2.41 -4.87 -3.74
CA ALA A 540 1.85 -5.56 -2.59
C ALA A 540 0.40 -5.14 -2.29
N LEU A 541 0.11 -3.83 -2.15
CA LEU A 541 -1.26 -3.35 -1.86
C LEU A 541 -2.24 -3.53 -3.02
N ARG A 542 -1.75 -3.82 -4.23
CA ARG A 542 -2.60 -4.12 -5.40
C ARG A 542 -3.30 -5.46 -5.30
N PHE A 543 -2.97 -6.28 -4.28
CA PHE A 543 -3.72 -7.50 -3.94
C PHE A 543 -5.23 -7.26 -3.86
N MET A 544 -5.65 -6.06 -3.46
CA MET A 544 -7.06 -5.67 -3.35
C MET A 544 -7.85 -5.90 -4.65
N ASN A 545 -7.21 -5.84 -5.82
CA ASN A 545 -7.85 -6.10 -7.11
C ASN A 545 -8.40 -7.54 -7.21
N SER A 546 -7.80 -8.51 -6.51
CA SER A 546 -8.32 -9.89 -6.44
C SER A 546 -9.57 -10.05 -5.60
N LEU A 547 -9.84 -9.10 -4.70
CA LEU A 547 -10.90 -9.23 -3.69
C LEU A 547 -12.21 -8.54 -4.10
N LEU A 548 -12.18 -7.75 -5.18
CA LEU A 548 -13.33 -7.00 -5.68
C LEU A 548 -14.46 -7.93 -6.14
N GLN A 549 -15.69 -7.47 -5.94
CA GLN A 549 -16.90 -8.13 -6.42
C GLN A 549 -17.49 -7.35 -7.60
N GLY A 550 -17.90 -8.06 -8.66
CA GLY A 550 -18.53 -7.42 -9.83
C GLY A 550 -19.97 -6.99 -9.56
N LYS A 551 -20.65 -7.72 -8.66
CA LYS A 551 -22.01 -7.42 -8.21
C LYS A 551 -21.95 -6.91 -6.78
N ILE A 552 -22.33 -5.66 -6.56
CA ILE A 552 -22.32 -4.97 -5.26
C ILE A 552 -23.74 -5.02 -4.68
N SER A 553 -23.93 -5.70 -3.56
CA SER A 553 -25.24 -5.86 -2.92
C SER A 553 -25.60 -4.64 -2.07
N LEU A 554 -26.74 -4.01 -2.37
CA LEU A 554 -27.37 -3.00 -1.53
C LEU A 554 -28.26 -3.69 -0.51
N THR A 555 -27.89 -3.54 0.75
CA THR A 555 -28.42 -4.35 1.85
C THR A 555 -29.29 -3.49 2.76
N ASP A 556 -30.41 -4.02 3.25
CA ASP A 556 -31.29 -3.35 4.21
C ASP A 556 -30.83 -3.53 5.68
N ASN A 557 -31.60 -3.02 6.65
CA ASN A 557 -31.27 -3.14 8.08
C ASN A 557 -31.31 -4.60 8.57
N LYS A 558 -32.13 -5.46 7.96
CA LYS A 558 -32.23 -6.90 8.27
C LYS A 558 -31.17 -7.75 7.57
N ARG A 559 -30.24 -7.11 6.87
CA ARG A 559 -29.21 -7.75 6.05
C ARG A 559 -29.75 -8.54 4.85
N GLN A 560 -30.94 -8.15 4.37
CA GLN A 560 -31.52 -8.66 3.14
C GLN A 560 -31.06 -7.82 1.94
N ILE A 561 -30.83 -8.48 0.81
CA ILE A 561 -30.37 -7.82 -0.41
C ILE A 561 -31.60 -7.25 -1.12
N ASN A 562 -31.74 -5.93 -1.13
CA ASN A 562 -32.84 -5.24 -1.81
C ASN A 562 -32.54 -5.04 -3.30
N LYS A 563 -31.30 -4.67 -3.62
CA LYS A 563 -30.85 -4.33 -4.97
C LYS A 563 -29.38 -4.70 -5.15
N THR A 564 -28.96 -4.87 -6.39
CA THR A 564 -27.55 -5.07 -6.74
C THR A 564 -27.13 -4.03 -7.77
N VAL A 565 -25.88 -3.58 -7.67
CA VAL A 565 -25.25 -2.62 -8.57
C VAL A 565 -24.06 -3.30 -9.25
N SER A 566 -23.85 -3.08 -10.55
CA SER A 566 -22.72 -3.61 -11.29
C SER A 566 -21.48 -2.71 -11.15
N LEU A 567 -20.32 -3.24 -10.80
CA LEU A 567 -19.10 -2.45 -10.67
C LEU A 567 -18.71 -1.80 -12.00
N ALA A 568 -18.70 -2.58 -13.10
CA ALA A 568 -18.37 -2.09 -14.44
C ALA A 568 -19.27 -0.94 -14.93
N GLU A 569 -20.50 -0.85 -14.44
CA GLU A 569 -21.43 0.21 -14.86
C GLU A 569 -21.10 1.57 -14.23
N TYR A 570 -20.52 1.60 -13.03
CA TYR A 570 -20.45 2.80 -12.19
C TYR A 570 -19.04 3.38 -12.01
N PHE A 571 -18.06 2.97 -12.82
CA PHE A 571 -16.77 3.64 -12.85
C PHE A 571 -16.90 5.12 -13.28
N TYR A 572 -16.43 6.05 -12.44
CA TYR A 572 -16.56 7.51 -12.64
C TYR A 572 -18.02 8.00 -12.73
N LYS A 573 -18.92 7.33 -12.00
CA LYS A 573 -20.33 7.74 -11.80
C LYS A 573 -20.66 7.78 -10.30
N PRO A 574 -19.96 8.60 -9.50
CA PRO A 574 -20.02 8.54 -8.04
C PRO A 574 -21.35 9.05 -7.47
N ASN A 575 -22.04 9.93 -8.19
CA ASN A 575 -23.30 10.57 -7.79
C ASN A 575 -24.47 9.59 -7.55
N ILE A 576 -24.33 8.31 -7.94
CA ILE A 576 -25.32 7.28 -7.59
C ILE A 576 -25.54 7.17 -6.07
N ILE A 577 -24.53 7.48 -5.25
CA ILE A 577 -24.64 7.38 -3.79
C ILE A 577 -25.68 8.34 -3.20
N GLU A 578 -26.04 9.40 -3.92
CA GLU A 578 -27.06 10.37 -3.48
C GLU A 578 -28.48 9.81 -3.58
N SER A 579 -28.68 8.75 -4.36
CA SER A 579 -30.00 8.14 -4.53
C SER A 579 -30.49 7.51 -3.23
N HIS A 580 -31.80 7.59 -2.99
CA HIS A 580 -32.45 7.03 -1.81
C HIS A 580 -32.05 5.56 -1.58
N GLU A 581 -31.75 5.21 -0.33
CA GLU A 581 -31.31 3.88 0.13
C GLU A 581 -29.97 3.36 -0.44
N ILE A 582 -29.33 4.02 -1.41
CA ILE A 582 -28.06 3.51 -1.98
C ILE A 582 -26.91 3.72 -1.01
N PHE A 583 -26.75 4.91 -0.43
CA PHE A 583 -25.64 5.21 0.49
C PHE A 583 -25.57 4.21 1.66
N ASP A 584 -26.64 4.10 2.44
CA ASP A 584 -26.70 3.16 3.57
C ASP A 584 -26.72 1.70 3.10
N GLY A 585 -27.33 1.44 1.94
CA GLY A 585 -27.30 0.13 1.29
C GLY A 585 -25.89 -0.34 0.97
N LEU A 586 -25.02 0.57 0.49
CA LEU A 586 -23.61 0.33 0.23
C LEU A 586 -22.83 0.13 1.52
N LEU A 587 -23.02 0.97 2.55
CA LEU A 587 -22.32 0.81 3.84
C LEU A 587 -22.67 -0.53 4.50
N ARG A 588 -23.96 -0.89 4.56
CA ARG A 588 -24.42 -2.18 5.07
C ARG A 588 -23.95 -3.34 4.19
N GLY A 589 -23.99 -3.16 2.88
CA GLY A 589 -23.52 -4.13 1.89
C GLY A 589 -22.04 -4.43 2.03
N MET A 590 -21.20 -3.40 2.14
CA MET A 590 -19.75 -3.54 2.35
C MET A 590 -19.44 -4.34 3.61
N ALA A 591 -20.16 -4.09 4.70
CA ALA A 591 -20.00 -4.80 5.96
C ALA A 591 -20.60 -6.22 5.95
N THR A 592 -21.42 -6.62 4.97
CA THR A 592 -22.15 -7.90 5.01
C THR A 592 -21.71 -8.86 3.91
N GLN A 593 -21.55 -8.32 2.71
CA GLN A 593 -21.17 -9.06 1.51
C GLN A 593 -19.72 -9.52 1.62
N SER A 594 -19.48 -10.76 1.22
CA SER A 594 -18.14 -11.33 1.17
C SER A 594 -17.31 -10.76 0.02
N SER A 595 -16.04 -10.53 0.29
CA SER A 595 -15.04 -10.28 -0.77
C SER A 595 -14.83 -11.52 -1.64
N GLN A 596 -14.21 -11.37 -2.81
CA GLN A 596 -13.63 -12.50 -3.53
C GLN A 596 -12.43 -13.07 -2.76
N LYS A 597 -12.04 -14.30 -3.06
CA LYS A 597 -10.87 -14.93 -2.46
C LYS A 597 -9.59 -14.27 -2.95
N MET A 598 -8.60 -14.18 -2.07
CA MET A 598 -7.23 -13.80 -2.42
C MET A 598 -6.57 -14.89 -3.28
N ASP A 599 -6.57 -14.72 -4.59
CA ASP A 599 -5.79 -15.50 -5.55
C ASP A 599 -5.65 -14.75 -6.89
N VAL A 600 -5.15 -15.44 -7.94
CA VAL A 600 -4.96 -14.85 -9.28
C VAL A 600 -6.20 -14.95 -10.19
N SER A 601 -7.32 -15.46 -9.67
CA SER A 601 -8.60 -15.53 -10.37
C SER A 601 -9.35 -14.23 -10.12
N ILE A 602 -9.38 -13.36 -11.11
CA ILE A 602 -9.93 -12.02 -10.94
C ILE A 602 -11.13 -11.83 -11.86
N ILE A 603 -12.13 -11.13 -11.35
CA ILE A 603 -13.39 -10.89 -12.04
C ILE A 603 -13.21 -10.07 -13.33
N GLU A 604 -14.11 -10.30 -14.27
CA GLU A 604 -14.11 -9.63 -15.58
C GLU A 604 -14.22 -8.10 -15.46
N ASP A 605 -14.97 -7.60 -14.48
CA ASP A 605 -15.12 -6.17 -14.17
C ASP A 605 -13.77 -5.45 -13.99
N VAL A 606 -12.73 -6.19 -13.62
CA VAL A 606 -11.37 -5.69 -13.35
C VAL A 606 -10.38 -6.10 -14.45
N THR A 607 -10.56 -7.25 -15.10
CA THR A 607 -9.60 -7.78 -16.11
C THR A 607 -9.97 -7.49 -17.57
N SER A 608 -11.17 -6.99 -17.85
CA SER A 608 -11.53 -6.54 -19.20
C SER A 608 -12.55 -5.40 -19.25
N LYS A 609 -13.17 -5.02 -18.13
CA LYS A 609 -14.14 -3.92 -18.05
C LYS A 609 -13.70 -2.80 -17.11
N LEU A 610 -12.42 -2.77 -16.70
CA LEU A 610 -11.92 -1.70 -15.84
C LEU A 610 -12.13 -0.35 -16.55
N PHE A 611 -12.83 0.56 -15.87
CA PHE A 611 -13.19 1.87 -16.42
C PHE A 611 -14.04 1.85 -17.70
N ALA A 612 -14.75 0.75 -17.97
CA ALA A 612 -15.73 0.71 -19.04
C ALA A 612 -16.76 1.85 -18.92
N THR A 613 -17.34 2.25 -20.06
CA THR A 613 -18.36 3.31 -20.10
C THR A 613 -19.73 2.81 -19.62
N ASN A 614 -20.01 1.53 -19.87
CA ASN A 614 -21.17 0.79 -19.40
C ASN A 614 -20.81 -0.72 -19.30
N GLN A 615 -21.75 -1.53 -18.82
CA GLN A 615 -21.55 -2.96 -18.55
C GLN A 615 -21.19 -3.80 -19.79
N ASP A 616 -21.67 -3.39 -20.98
CA ASP A 616 -21.46 -4.11 -22.24
C ASP A 616 -20.22 -3.61 -23.00
N SER A 617 -19.58 -2.56 -22.51
CA SER A 617 -18.41 -1.97 -23.16
C SER A 617 -17.12 -2.61 -22.68
N LEU A 618 -16.16 -2.67 -23.59
CA LEU A 618 -14.81 -3.09 -23.29
C LEU A 618 -14.08 -1.99 -22.49
N GLY A 619 -13.38 -2.40 -21.44
CA GLY A 619 -12.53 -1.57 -20.60
C GLY A 619 -11.06 -2.01 -20.67
N LEU A 620 -10.29 -1.64 -19.66
CA LEU A 620 -8.89 -2.05 -19.48
C LEU A 620 -8.80 -3.32 -18.62
N ASP A 621 -7.57 -3.80 -18.46
CA ASP A 621 -7.21 -4.93 -17.61
C ASP A 621 -6.27 -4.45 -16.50
N ALA A 622 -6.76 -4.41 -15.25
CA ALA A 622 -5.98 -3.94 -14.11
C ALA A 622 -4.69 -4.74 -13.89
N ILE A 623 -4.71 -6.05 -14.15
CA ILE A 623 -3.54 -6.92 -13.93
C ILE A 623 -2.51 -6.73 -15.03
N SER A 624 -2.95 -6.57 -16.28
CA SER A 624 -2.04 -6.16 -17.35
C SER A 624 -1.37 -4.83 -17.03
N LEU A 625 -2.14 -3.85 -16.52
CA LEU A 625 -1.61 -2.55 -16.11
C LEU A 625 -0.64 -2.65 -14.92
N ASP A 626 -0.95 -3.46 -13.91
CA ASP A 626 -0.11 -3.61 -12.73
C ASP A 626 1.20 -4.37 -13.03
N ILE A 627 1.17 -5.39 -13.89
CA ILE A 627 2.39 -6.05 -14.40
C ILE A 627 3.25 -5.03 -15.16
N GLN A 628 2.65 -4.29 -16.09
CA GLN A 628 3.37 -3.30 -16.88
C GLN A 628 3.97 -2.20 -15.99
N ARG A 629 3.24 -1.77 -14.96
CA ARG A 629 3.68 -0.79 -13.97
C ARG A 629 4.82 -1.30 -13.11
N GLY A 630 4.78 -2.55 -12.65
CA GLY A 630 5.90 -3.16 -11.95
C GLY A 630 7.19 -3.19 -12.79
N ARG A 631 7.07 -3.41 -14.11
CA ARG A 631 8.21 -3.37 -15.04
C ARG A 631 8.70 -1.94 -15.31
N ASP A 632 7.79 -0.98 -15.45
CA ASP A 632 8.10 0.45 -15.58
C ASP A 632 8.78 1.03 -14.33
N HIS A 633 8.39 0.54 -13.17
CA HIS A 633 9.01 0.90 -11.89
C HIS A 633 10.30 0.12 -11.64
N GLY A 634 10.74 -0.74 -12.57
CA GLY A 634 11.98 -1.50 -12.41
C GLY A 634 11.96 -2.44 -11.23
N LEU A 635 10.80 -2.93 -10.80
CA LEU A 635 10.73 -3.90 -9.71
C LEU A 635 11.42 -5.21 -10.14
N PRO A 636 12.37 -5.74 -9.34
CA PRO A 636 12.85 -7.10 -9.48
C PRO A 636 11.74 -8.16 -9.56
N GLY A 637 12.10 -9.34 -10.06
CA GLY A 637 11.19 -10.49 -10.05
C GLY A 637 10.84 -10.96 -8.64
N TYR A 638 9.70 -11.65 -8.51
CA TYR A 638 9.16 -12.21 -7.26
C TYR A 638 10.22 -12.99 -6.45
N ASN A 639 11.06 -13.78 -7.11
CA ASN A 639 12.04 -14.63 -6.43
C ASN A 639 13.09 -13.83 -5.61
N HIS A 640 13.37 -12.59 -6.01
CA HIS A 640 14.24 -11.69 -5.25
C HIS A 640 13.60 -11.27 -3.93
N TYR A 641 12.29 -10.97 -3.94
CA TYR A 641 11.55 -10.60 -2.75
C TYR A 641 11.21 -11.79 -1.84
N ARG A 642 10.97 -12.95 -2.44
CA ARG A 642 10.91 -14.24 -1.74
C ARG A 642 12.17 -14.42 -0.88
N LYS A 643 13.35 -14.22 -1.49
CA LYS A 643 14.65 -14.27 -0.77
C LYS A 643 14.76 -13.20 0.31
N TYR A 644 14.40 -11.95 0.00
CA TYR A 644 14.39 -10.85 0.99
C TYR A 644 13.53 -11.18 2.22
N CYS A 645 12.38 -11.80 2.00
CA CYS A 645 11.45 -12.23 3.04
C CYS A 645 11.85 -13.53 3.76
N GLY A 646 13.09 -13.98 3.60
CA GLY A 646 13.66 -15.11 4.33
C GLY A 646 13.33 -16.49 3.77
N LEU A 647 12.66 -16.56 2.63
CA LEU A 647 12.40 -17.83 1.93
C LEU A 647 13.60 -18.21 1.05
N PRO A 648 13.85 -19.50 0.79
CA PRO A 648 14.89 -19.93 -0.15
C PRO A 648 14.63 -19.37 -1.56
N ALA A 649 15.68 -18.92 -2.24
CA ALA A 649 15.59 -18.53 -3.64
C ALA A 649 15.30 -19.78 -4.49
N ALA A 650 14.23 -19.72 -5.29
CA ALA A 650 13.86 -20.79 -6.21
C ALA A 650 14.85 -20.88 -7.36
N LYS A 651 15.33 -22.09 -7.65
CA LYS A 651 16.17 -22.40 -8.83
C LYS A 651 15.34 -23.04 -9.95
N SER A 652 14.22 -23.64 -9.59
CA SER A 652 13.24 -24.24 -10.48
C SER A 652 11.83 -23.86 -10.04
N PHE A 653 10.84 -24.03 -10.92
CA PHE A 653 9.45 -23.80 -10.54
C PHE A 653 8.96 -24.75 -9.44
N ASP A 654 9.52 -25.95 -9.30
CA ASP A 654 9.11 -26.88 -8.23
C ASP A 654 9.45 -26.35 -6.83
N ASP A 655 10.46 -25.46 -6.72
CA ASP A 655 10.80 -24.81 -5.46
C ASP A 655 9.70 -23.84 -4.97
N PHE A 656 8.72 -23.51 -5.80
CA PHE A 656 7.54 -22.72 -5.41
C PHE A 656 6.45 -23.54 -4.72
N LEU A 657 6.53 -24.87 -4.71
CA LEU A 657 5.49 -25.74 -4.14
C LEU A 657 5.35 -25.64 -2.61
N ASP A 658 6.27 -24.95 -1.95
CA ASP A 658 6.21 -24.66 -0.52
C ASP A 658 5.06 -23.71 -0.15
N TYR A 659 4.76 -22.72 -1.01
CA TYR A 659 3.70 -21.74 -0.76
C TYR A 659 2.74 -21.53 -1.93
N ILE A 660 3.10 -21.91 -3.16
CA ILE A 660 2.27 -21.76 -4.36
C ILE A 660 1.61 -23.11 -4.68
N PRO A 661 0.28 -23.17 -4.93
CA PRO A 661 -0.39 -24.40 -5.32
C PRO A 661 0.23 -25.05 -6.57
N MET A 662 0.20 -26.39 -6.63
CA MET A 662 0.73 -27.17 -7.75
C MET A 662 0.15 -26.73 -9.10
N GLU A 663 -1.17 -26.52 -9.16
CA GLU A 663 -1.83 -26.07 -10.38
C GLU A 663 -1.37 -24.68 -10.84
N MET A 664 -1.10 -23.78 -9.88
CA MET A 664 -0.55 -22.46 -10.19
C MET A 664 0.90 -22.53 -10.64
N THR A 665 1.71 -23.37 -9.98
CA THR A 665 3.11 -23.61 -10.34
C THR A 665 3.24 -24.15 -11.77
N LYS A 666 2.36 -25.06 -12.17
CA LYS A 666 2.28 -25.54 -13.56
C LYS A 666 1.97 -24.41 -14.54
N LYS A 667 1.01 -23.53 -14.24
CA LYS A 667 0.70 -22.36 -15.08
C LYS A 667 1.89 -21.40 -15.17
N LEU A 668 2.55 -21.09 -14.06
CA LEU A 668 3.72 -20.20 -14.07
C LEU A 668 4.84 -20.75 -14.95
N ARG A 669 5.08 -22.08 -14.91
CA ARG A 669 6.07 -22.77 -15.75
C ARG A 669 5.77 -22.67 -17.25
N THR A 670 4.51 -22.60 -17.66
CA THR A 670 4.17 -22.47 -19.09
C THR A 670 4.31 -21.03 -19.60
N ILE A 671 4.23 -20.04 -18.70
CA ILE A 671 4.22 -18.62 -19.04
C ILE A 671 5.63 -18.01 -18.96
N TYR A 672 6.37 -18.30 -17.89
CA TYR A 672 7.68 -17.73 -17.60
C TYR A 672 8.79 -18.73 -17.90
N ALA A 673 9.92 -18.24 -18.43
CA ALA A 673 11.06 -19.10 -18.76
C ALA A 673 11.88 -19.52 -17.53
N HIS A 674 11.90 -18.69 -16.48
CA HIS A 674 12.65 -18.93 -15.25
C HIS A 674 11.89 -18.38 -14.02
N PRO A 675 12.06 -18.95 -12.81
CA PRO A 675 11.45 -18.42 -11.57
C PRO A 675 11.75 -16.94 -11.29
N ASP A 676 12.95 -16.46 -11.64
CA ASP A 676 13.34 -15.04 -11.51
C ASP A 676 12.55 -14.09 -12.42
N ASP A 677 11.91 -14.61 -13.46
CA ASP A 677 11.17 -13.80 -14.44
C ASP A 677 9.76 -13.46 -13.97
N VAL A 678 9.24 -14.18 -12.96
CA VAL A 678 7.87 -14.00 -12.44
C VAL A 678 7.75 -12.60 -11.84
N ASP A 679 6.80 -11.81 -12.32
CA ASP A 679 6.58 -10.45 -11.82
C ASP A 679 6.10 -10.48 -10.35
N LEU A 680 6.57 -9.54 -9.51
CA LEU A 680 6.29 -9.52 -8.06
C LEU A 680 4.79 -9.65 -7.75
N ILE A 681 3.94 -8.89 -8.46
CA ILE A 681 2.50 -8.94 -8.24
C ILE A 681 1.92 -10.34 -8.46
N ILE A 682 2.37 -11.02 -9.52
CA ILE A 682 1.90 -12.37 -9.86
C ILE A 682 2.37 -13.39 -8.84
N GLY A 683 3.65 -13.37 -8.48
CA GLY A 683 4.19 -14.31 -7.51
C GLY A 683 3.56 -14.14 -6.12
N GLY A 684 3.38 -12.89 -5.67
CA GLY A 684 2.76 -12.60 -4.37
C GLY A 684 1.27 -12.98 -4.31
N MET A 685 0.53 -12.81 -5.41
CA MET A 685 -0.89 -13.24 -5.50
C MET A 685 -1.05 -14.75 -5.66
N ALA A 686 -0.02 -15.45 -6.15
CA ALA A 686 -0.04 -16.90 -6.36
C ALA A 686 0.19 -17.70 -5.07
N GLU A 687 0.71 -17.08 -4.01
CA GLU A 687 0.93 -17.73 -2.72
C GLU A 687 -0.39 -18.05 -2.00
N ARG A 688 -0.42 -19.18 -1.29
CA ARG A 688 -1.54 -19.52 -0.40
C ARG A 688 -1.61 -18.53 0.77
N PRO A 689 -2.82 -18.12 1.19
CA PRO A 689 -2.99 -17.39 2.43
C PRO A 689 -2.40 -18.14 3.63
N THR A 690 -1.87 -17.39 4.58
CA THR A 690 -1.42 -17.92 5.87
C THR A 690 -2.61 -18.32 6.76
N GLU A 691 -2.42 -19.23 7.73
CA GLU A 691 -3.53 -19.88 8.47
C GLU A 691 -4.54 -18.90 9.11
N ASP A 692 -4.07 -17.78 9.67
CA ASP A 692 -4.92 -16.77 10.31
C ASP A 692 -4.93 -15.41 9.57
N GLY A 693 -4.30 -15.33 8.38
CA GLY A 693 -4.15 -14.12 7.59
C GLY A 693 -4.81 -14.21 6.21
N LEU A 694 -4.92 -13.09 5.51
CA LEU A 694 -5.42 -13.04 4.13
C LEU A 694 -4.30 -13.25 3.12
N LEU A 695 -3.08 -12.84 3.47
CA LEU A 695 -1.96 -12.76 2.55
C LEU A 695 -1.03 -13.98 2.64
N GLY A 696 -0.37 -14.26 1.53
CA GLY A 696 0.80 -15.13 1.46
C GLY A 696 2.01 -14.53 2.17
N VAL A 697 3.05 -15.33 2.36
CA VAL A 697 4.26 -14.98 3.13
C VAL A 697 4.98 -13.74 2.58
N THR A 698 5.14 -13.61 1.26
CA THR A 698 5.90 -12.51 0.67
C THR A 698 5.15 -11.19 0.82
N PHE A 699 3.88 -11.11 0.44
CA PHE A 699 3.08 -9.90 0.64
C PHE A 699 2.87 -9.58 2.12
N ARG A 700 2.69 -10.58 2.99
CA ARG A 700 2.64 -10.38 4.44
C ARG A 700 3.94 -9.74 4.95
N CYS A 701 5.09 -10.22 4.50
CA CYS A 701 6.40 -9.66 4.83
C CYS A 701 6.52 -8.18 4.38
N LEU A 702 6.27 -7.89 3.10
CA LEU A 702 6.39 -6.53 2.55
C LEU A 702 5.43 -5.53 3.22
N ILE A 703 4.17 -5.92 3.41
CA ILE A 703 3.18 -5.06 4.09
C ILE A 703 3.54 -4.91 5.58
N SER A 704 4.00 -5.97 6.25
CA SER A 704 4.43 -5.85 7.64
C SER A 704 5.64 -4.93 7.83
N GLU A 705 6.59 -4.94 6.88
CA GLU A 705 7.73 -4.03 6.86
C GLU A 705 7.25 -2.58 6.71
N GLN A 706 6.43 -2.31 5.69
CA GLN A 706 5.90 -0.97 5.43
C GLN A 706 5.13 -0.40 6.62
N PHE A 707 4.17 -1.13 7.18
CA PHE A 707 3.36 -0.61 8.29
C PHE A 707 4.14 -0.56 9.62
N SER A 708 5.17 -1.39 9.80
CA SER A 708 6.11 -1.19 10.91
C SER A 708 6.86 0.13 10.75
N ARG A 709 7.32 0.44 9.53
CA ARG A 709 7.98 1.70 9.20
C ARG A 709 7.05 2.89 9.37
N THR A 710 5.89 2.88 8.72
CA THR A 710 4.90 3.97 8.80
C THR A 710 4.52 4.35 10.23
N ARG A 711 4.41 3.41 11.18
CA ARG A 711 4.18 3.73 12.60
C ARG A 711 5.41 4.27 13.30
N ARG A 712 6.58 3.65 13.11
CA ARG A 712 7.80 3.98 13.86
C ARG A 712 8.49 5.25 13.35
N THR A 713 8.22 5.69 12.13
CA THR A 713 8.85 6.90 11.56
C THR A 713 7.91 8.10 11.55
N ASP A 714 6.71 7.98 12.11
CA ASP A 714 5.74 9.06 12.21
C ASP A 714 5.78 9.69 13.61
N ARG A 715 6.45 10.84 13.73
CA ARG A 715 6.54 11.61 14.99
C ARG A 715 5.18 11.91 15.57
N TYR A 716 4.21 12.13 14.69
CA TYR A 716 2.88 12.52 15.06
C TYR A 716 1.90 11.35 15.20
N PHE A 717 2.31 10.10 14.97
CA PHE A 717 1.46 8.91 15.11
C PHE A 717 0.68 8.95 16.43
N TYR A 718 -0.61 8.63 16.42
CA TYR A 718 -1.55 9.10 17.45
C TYR A 718 -1.17 8.71 18.88
N ASP A 719 -0.51 7.56 19.08
CA ASP A 719 -0.07 7.09 20.40
C ASP A 719 1.41 7.42 20.73
N SER A 720 2.11 8.15 19.87
CA SER A 720 3.53 8.54 20.05
C SER A 720 3.70 9.57 21.18
N VAL A 721 4.61 9.28 22.12
CA VAL A 721 5.04 10.27 23.14
C VAL A 721 5.86 11.43 22.56
N ASN A 722 6.43 11.25 21.36
CA ASN A 722 7.35 12.21 20.75
C ASN A 722 6.63 13.31 19.95
N GLN A 723 5.29 13.27 19.93
CA GLN A 723 4.48 14.42 19.52
C GLN A 723 4.87 15.64 20.35
N PRO A 724 4.99 16.85 19.76
CA PRO A 724 5.24 18.08 20.53
C PRO A 724 4.19 18.33 21.61
N GLN A 725 2.93 17.99 21.32
CA GLN A 725 1.85 17.97 22.29
C GLN A 725 1.05 16.67 22.12
N PRO A 726 1.43 15.56 22.78
CA PRO A 726 0.71 14.28 22.67
C PRO A 726 -0.75 14.43 23.13
N PHE A 727 -1.64 13.56 22.64
CA PHE A 727 -2.98 13.43 23.22
C PHE A 727 -2.87 13.11 24.71
N THR A 728 -3.76 13.63 25.55
CA THR A 728 -3.79 13.26 26.98
C THR A 728 -4.19 11.80 27.16
N VAL A 729 -4.00 11.24 28.36
CA VAL A 729 -4.35 9.84 28.64
C VAL A 729 -5.85 9.60 28.42
N GLU A 730 -6.69 10.57 28.79
CA GLU A 730 -8.15 10.52 28.60
C GLU A 730 -8.51 10.57 27.12
N GLN A 731 -7.91 11.50 26.36
CA GLN A 731 -8.12 11.59 24.90
C GLN A 731 -7.71 10.30 24.19
N LEU A 732 -6.57 9.72 24.58
CA LEU A 732 -6.07 8.49 23.99
C LEU A 732 -6.92 7.27 24.37
N ALA A 733 -7.52 7.25 25.57
CA ALA A 733 -8.48 6.23 25.96
C ALA A 733 -9.73 6.28 25.07
N GLU A 734 -10.24 7.48 24.76
CA GLU A 734 -11.38 7.66 23.87
C GLU A 734 -11.06 7.25 22.43
N ILE A 735 -9.90 7.65 21.89
CA ILE A 735 -9.47 7.23 20.54
C ILE A 735 -9.38 5.70 20.45
N ARG A 736 -8.94 5.01 21.50
CA ARG A 736 -8.80 3.54 21.50
C ARG A 736 -10.13 2.79 21.47
N ASN A 737 -11.24 3.48 21.75
CA ASN A 737 -12.57 2.90 21.68
C ASN A 737 -13.12 2.87 20.25
N VAL A 738 -12.60 3.71 19.35
CA VAL A 738 -13.14 3.81 17.99
C VAL A 738 -13.01 2.48 17.24
N THR A 739 -14.03 2.23 16.42
CA THR A 739 -14.12 1.11 15.47
C THR A 739 -14.70 1.65 14.17
N LEU A 740 -14.40 1.00 13.04
CA LEU A 740 -15.03 1.40 11.78
C LEU A 740 -16.56 1.19 11.81
N ALA A 741 -17.05 0.25 12.63
CA ALA A 741 -18.48 0.06 12.90
C ALA A 741 -19.12 1.33 13.49
N ARG A 742 -18.44 1.97 14.46
CA ARG A 742 -18.89 3.23 15.07
C ARG A 742 -18.96 4.36 14.03
N ILE A 743 -17.93 4.49 13.20
CA ILE A 743 -17.90 5.51 12.13
C ILE A 743 -19.09 5.33 11.17
N PHE A 744 -19.43 4.09 10.81
CA PHE A 744 -20.61 3.81 9.98
C PHE A 744 -21.91 4.17 10.68
N CYS A 745 -22.05 3.86 11.97
CA CYS A 745 -23.23 4.21 12.75
C CYS A 745 -23.40 5.73 12.94
N ASP A 746 -22.32 6.49 13.15
CA ASP A 746 -22.39 7.95 13.38
C ASP A 746 -22.60 8.77 12.11
N ASN A 747 -22.17 8.25 10.96
CA ASN A 747 -22.14 9.00 9.70
C ASN A 747 -23.02 8.41 8.59
N GLY A 748 -23.67 7.26 8.81
CA GLY A 748 -24.75 6.74 7.97
C GLY A 748 -26.04 7.57 8.12
N ASN A 749 -26.94 7.53 7.14
CA ASN A 749 -28.20 8.27 7.22
C ASN A 749 -29.20 7.57 8.15
N ASN A 750 -29.32 6.24 8.05
CA ASN A 750 -30.26 5.41 8.80
C ASN A 750 -29.67 4.03 9.15
N ILE A 751 -28.43 4.02 9.65
CA ILE A 751 -27.76 2.81 10.15
C ILE A 751 -28.04 2.65 11.65
N THR A 752 -28.89 1.70 12.00
CA THR A 752 -29.32 1.46 13.39
C THR A 752 -28.65 0.26 14.05
N GLU A 753 -28.13 -0.67 13.25
CA GLU A 753 -27.43 -1.87 13.71
C GLU A 753 -26.18 -2.12 12.87
N MET A 754 -25.10 -2.58 13.51
CA MET A 754 -23.87 -3.00 12.85
C MET A 754 -23.21 -4.11 13.66
N GLN A 755 -22.38 -4.94 13.05
CA GLN A 755 -21.51 -5.83 13.81
C GLN A 755 -20.28 -5.07 14.36
N PRO A 756 -19.71 -5.48 15.51
CA PRO A 756 -18.55 -4.81 16.11
C PRO A 756 -17.34 -4.69 15.18
N ASN A 757 -17.05 -5.72 14.37
CA ASN A 757 -15.96 -5.71 13.40
C ASN A 757 -16.52 -5.85 11.98
N VAL A 758 -16.55 -4.74 11.24
CA VAL A 758 -17.10 -4.67 9.87
C VAL A 758 -16.24 -5.33 8.81
N PHE A 759 -14.99 -5.70 9.11
CA PHE A 759 -14.11 -6.46 8.21
C PHE A 759 -14.46 -7.95 8.15
N LEU A 760 -15.23 -8.41 9.13
CA LEU A 760 -15.72 -9.78 9.23
C LEU A 760 -17.24 -9.81 9.06
N ARG A 761 -17.73 -10.89 8.46
CA ARG A 761 -19.17 -11.09 8.29
C ARG A 761 -19.87 -11.18 9.66
N PRO A 762 -21.16 -10.84 9.72
CA PRO A 762 -21.98 -11.17 10.88
C PRO A 762 -21.96 -12.69 11.13
N GLN A 763 -21.48 -13.08 12.30
CA GLN A 763 -21.38 -14.47 12.73
C GLN A 763 -21.35 -14.55 14.27
N ALA A 764 -21.31 -15.75 14.84
CA ALA A 764 -21.16 -15.92 16.29
C ALA A 764 -19.92 -15.18 16.82
N GLY A 765 -20.11 -14.33 17.83
CA GLY A 765 -19.08 -13.44 18.40
C GLY A 765 -18.82 -12.14 17.62
N ASN A 766 -19.54 -11.92 16.52
CA ASN A 766 -19.53 -10.70 15.73
C ASN A 766 -20.95 -10.44 15.18
N GLU A 767 -21.97 -10.64 16.01
CA GLU A 767 -23.36 -10.47 15.60
C GLU A 767 -23.70 -9.00 15.41
N LEU A 768 -24.81 -8.72 14.72
CA LEU A 768 -25.36 -7.37 14.67
C LEU A 768 -25.75 -6.91 16.07
N ARG A 769 -25.36 -5.69 16.40
CA ARG A 769 -25.66 -5.00 17.65
C ARG A 769 -26.23 -3.63 17.31
N SER A 770 -27.12 -3.15 18.18
CA SER A 770 -27.64 -1.80 18.01
C SER A 770 -26.51 -0.78 18.11
N CYS A 771 -26.52 0.22 17.24
CA CYS A 771 -25.60 1.35 17.29
C CYS A 771 -25.73 2.17 18.59
N THR A 772 -26.76 1.95 19.41
CA THR A 772 -26.93 2.58 20.73
C THR A 772 -26.42 1.71 21.89
N MET A 773 -25.98 0.47 21.62
CA MET A 773 -25.36 -0.42 22.60
C MET A 773 -23.86 -0.12 22.69
N PHE A 774 -23.51 0.88 23.51
CA PHE A 774 -22.14 1.41 23.61
C PHE A 774 -21.12 0.40 24.16
N GLU A 775 -21.55 -0.65 24.87
CA GLU A 775 -20.65 -1.74 25.26
C GLU A 775 -20.17 -2.57 24.07
N ALA A 776 -20.97 -2.65 23.01
CA ALA A 776 -20.67 -3.44 21.82
C ALA A 776 -20.09 -2.61 20.67
N ILE A 777 -20.57 -1.38 20.50
CA ILE A 777 -20.07 -0.41 19.51
C ILE A 777 -19.78 0.91 20.24
N PRO A 778 -18.60 1.02 20.88
CA PRO A 778 -18.23 2.20 21.68
C PRO A 778 -18.21 3.49 20.86
N SER A 779 -18.64 4.59 21.47
CA SER A 779 -18.49 5.94 20.93
C SER A 779 -17.27 6.65 21.50
N VAL A 780 -16.68 7.54 20.72
CA VAL A 780 -15.60 8.44 21.16
C VAL A 780 -16.21 9.62 21.92
N ASP A 781 -15.94 9.74 23.22
CA ASP A 781 -16.41 10.88 24.02
C ASP A 781 -15.50 12.11 23.84
N LEU A 782 -15.98 13.06 23.03
CA LEU A 782 -15.25 14.30 22.75
C LEU A 782 -15.15 15.24 23.96
N PHE A 783 -15.83 14.96 25.09
CA PHE A 783 -15.67 15.74 26.32
C PHE A 783 -14.23 15.75 26.84
N ALA A 784 -13.42 14.74 26.52
CA ALA A 784 -12.00 14.71 26.86
C ALA A 784 -11.20 15.90 26.29
N TRP A 785 -11.70 16.54 25.21
CA TRP A 785 -11.15 17.75 24.57
C TRP A 785 -11.71 19.07 25.11
N ALA A 786 -12.63 19.05 26.08
CA ALA A 786 -13.16 20.29 26.66
C ALA A 786 -12.10 20.96 27.57
N GLU A 787 -11.80 22.24 27.33
CA GLU A 787 -10.83 23.00 28.13
C GLU A 787 -11.45 23.62 29.38
N ARG A 788 -12.68 24.15 29.27
CA ARG A 788 -13.36 24.87 30.37
C ARG A 788 -14.33 23.98 31.17
N ALA A 789 -14.92 22.97 30.54
CA ALA A 789 -15.91 22.11 31.19
C ALA A 789 -15.32 21.17 32.26
N LYS A 790 -13.98 21.04 32.33
CA LYS A 790 -13.29 20.30 33.40
C LYS A 790 -13.28 21.02 34.75
N ALA A 791 -13.70 22.30 34.81
CA ALA A 791 -13.79 23.07 36.06
C ALA A 791 -15.05 22.73 36.89
N TYR A 792 -15.98 21.91 36.38
CA TYR A 792 -17.27 21.60 37.03
C TYR A 792 -17.49 20.10 37.31
N ARG A 793 -16.42 19.30 37.38
CA ARG A 793 -16.49 17.89 37.83
C ARG A 793 -16.12 17.76 39.30
#